data_AF-A0A317D290-F1
#
_entry.id   AF-A0A317D290-F1
#
_cell.length_a   1.000
_cell.length_b   1.000
_cell.length_c   1.000
_cell.angle_alpha   90.00
_cell.angle_beta   90.00
_cell.angle_gamma   90.00
#
_symmetry.space_group_name_H-M   'P 1'
#
loop_
_entity.id
_entity.type
_entity.pdbx_description
1 polymer ?
#
loop_
_entity_poly.entity_id
_entity_poly.type
_entity_poly.pdbx_seq_one_letter_code
_entity_poly.pdbx_strand_id
1 'polypeptide(L)'
;MADVSPDRSHSPEPTWFQHRPDLLGQPGARWRSRDPVPTQVLSGLGGVGKTQIAAAFARQAAGRGDLKLLIWIPVCGQDSIITAYAEAARALALADDQVHPQQAADQLMVWLEHTDQNWLIVWDKLDSPADAADWWPPASKHGRTVVTTRRRDAVLDAGRRTLITVDLFTADESVAYLRRAVGKPVQRQHAVALAKDLDHLPLALAQAAAFIRDRELDCVAYRRRLGDVRLRLADVVPPEDGLPDNHRTTLAATWVLSIEAADKAGPPGLAHSILDLACLLQPEAIPLAFFTSTPAIDYITLHSELRQESDILDVLHTLDRLNLVTCNQRTALVQTHVLIQRAIRDDLDVDSLDVLARTAADALLEIWPEVEPDRLREQMLRANALVLFETARTSLIEPRTHPLHFRTTDSLVEAGNHDAATAILRQLLAEQTRIVGADHADSLTTRRHLADALEENDPREAAAAYGRLLDDCVRIMGPGHPYTLVTRCEVVKRNADHDYPQHALARFEELLGDCRRILGPDDPVTLGVHAALANWHGDAGHFDMANEVYREVLAAETRLFGPDHPTTLRTRNNLLCIQQDSGMPLDGSVSFRELVEEYTRVFGPDHPRTLATRANLAFAIGEAGDVEGAADACQTLLDDYARVFGADHFEVVVMRLALSYWHAHVDAACRTKGSSPER
;
A
#
# COMPACT_ATOMS: atom_id res chain seq x y z
N MET A 1 -22.64 18.82 5.28
CA MET A 1 -21.53 18.66 6.23
C MET A 1 -20.57 17.72 5.52
N ALA A 2 -19.42 18.21 5.06
CA ALA A 2 -18.43 17.36 4.41
C ALA A 2 -17.68 16.67 5.55
N ASP A 3 -18.16 15.49 5.93
CA ASP A 3 -17.48 14.66 6.91
C ASP A 3 -16.39 13.90 6.15
N VAL A 4 -15.27 14.60 5.91
CA VAL A 4 -14.02 14.02 5.41
C VAL A 4 -13.15 13.61 6.59
N SER A 5 -13.76 13.15 7.67
CA SER A 5 -13.07 12.16 8.47
C SER A 5 -13.11 10.88 7.65
N PRO A 6 -11.96 10.25 7.32
CA PRO A 6 -12.03 8.81 7.34
C PRO A 6 -12.54 8.52 8.76
N ASP A 7 -13.74 7.93 8.82
CA ASP A 7 -14.64 7.69 9.97
C ASP A 7 -14.06 8.03 11.38
N ARG A 8 -14.90 8.44 12.34
CA ARG A 8 -14.48 8.76 13.74
C ARG A 8 -13.63 7.67 14.42
N SER A 9 -13.47 6.51 13.77
CA SER A 9 -12.66 5.32 14.01
C SER A 9 -11.13 5.41 13.80
N HIS A 10 -10.55 6.43 13.14
CA HIS A 10 -9.07 6.47 12.98
C HIS A 10 -8.29 6.95 14.21
N SER A 11 -8.97 7.51 15.20
CA SER A 11 -8.31 7.86 16.47
C SER A 11 -8.19 6.61 17.35
N PRO A 12 -6.99 6.06 17.61
CA PRO A 12 -6.83 4.90 18.48
C PRO A 12 -7.39 5.25 19.87
N GLU A 13 -8.50 4.64 20.27
CA GLU A 13 -9.10 4.86 21.58
C GLU A 13 -8.55 3.83 22.56
N PRO A 14 -7.72 4.23 23.53
CA PRO A 14 -7.28 3.33 24.57
C PRO A 14 -8.48 3.10 25.48
N THR A 15 -8.64 1.87 25.97
CA THR A 15 -9.72 1.53 26.91
C THR A 15 -9.75 2.47 28.12
N TRP A 16 -8.61 3.07 28.49
CA TRP A 16 -8.49 4.05 29.55
C TRP A 16 -7.52 5.18 29.18
N PHE A 17 -7.92 6.42 29.46
CA PHE A 17 -7.12 7.61 29.20
C PHE A 17 -6.91 8.44 30.47
N GLN A 18 -5.66 8.84 30.74
CA GLN A 18 -5.33 9.81 31.79
C GLN A 18 -5.31 11.22 31.19
N HIS A 19 -6.21 12.08 31.66
CA HIS A 19 -6.28 13.45 31.18
C HIS A 19 -5.07 14.26 31.69
N ARG A 20 -4.34 14.92 30.78
CA ARG A 20 -3.20 15.81 31.06
C ARG A 20 -3.47 17.22 30.50
N PRO A 21 -4.37 17.99 31.14
CA PRO A 21 -4.86 19.25 30.59
C PRO A 21 -3.76 20.30 30.38
N ASP A 22 -2.67 20.19 31.13
CA ASP A 22 -1.61 21.20 31.18
C ASP A 22 -0.70 21.15 29.95
N LEU A 23 -0.67 20.05 29.20
CA LEU A 23 0.27 19.87 28.08
C LEU A 23 -0.14 20.64 26.81
N LEU A 24 -1.41 20.64 26.44
CA LEU A 24 -1.90 21.42 25.27
C LEU A 24 -2.48 22.79 25.67
N GLY A 25 -2.61 23.06 26.98
CA GLY A 25 -2.95 24.35 27.58
C GLY A 25 -4.26 25.01 27.10
N GLN A 26 -4.51 26.23 27.58
CA GLN A 26 -5.60 27.08 27.06
C GLN A 26 -5.47 27.53 25.59
N PRO A 27 -4.25 27.76 25.03
CA PRO A 27 -4.09 28.17 23.63
C PRO A 27 -4.55 27.11 22.63
N GLY A 28 -4.35 25.81 22.91
CA GLY A 28 -4.89 24.72 22.10
C GLY A 28 -6.42 24.64 22.20
N ALA A 29 -6.97 24.88 23.38
CA ALA A 29 -8.40 24.68 23.65
C ALA A 29 -9.34 25.78 23.10
N ARG A 30 -8.85 26.92 22.61
CA ARG A 30 -9.71 28.02 22.09
C ARG A 30 -9.60 28.13 20.58
N TRP A 31 -10.65 27.75 19.85
CA TRP A 31 -10.73 27.88 18.37
C TRP A 31 -10.66 29.33 17.88
N ARG A 32 -11.19 30.27 18.66
CA ARG A 32 -11.14 31.71 18.36
C ARG A 32 -10.04 32.38 19.18
N SER A 33 -8.84 32.44 18.62
CA SER A 33 -7.73 33.23 19.16
C SER A 33 -7.67 34.60 18.48
N ARG A 34 -7.23 35.64 19.20
CA ARG A 34 -6.97 36.95 18.59
C ARG A 34 -5.77 36.90 17.64
N ASP A 35 -4.79 36.07 17.98
CA ASP A 35 -3.55 35.87 17.25
C ASP A 35 -3.47 34.45 16.66
N PRO A 36 -2.83 34.25 15.49
CA PRO A 36 -2.59 32.91 14.94
C PRO A 36 -1.90 32.02 15.97
N VAL A 37 -2.43 30.81 16.18
CA VAL A 37 -1.83 29.87 17.13
C VAL A 37 -0.72 29.11 16.42
N PRO A 38 0.51 29.07 16.97
CA PRO A 38 1.60 28.30 16.40
C PRO A 38 1.29 26.80 16.42
N THR A 39 1.91 26.07 15.48
CA THR A 39 1.80 24.61 15.43
C THR A 39 2.35 23.98 16.70
N GLN A 40 1.56 23.12 17.35
CA GLN A 40 1.92 22.48 18.61
C GLN A 40 2.62 21.16 18.34
N VAL A 41 3.89 21.04 18.72
CA VAL A 41 4.70 19.84 18.49
C VAL A 41 4.88 19.08 19.79
N LEU A 42 4.15 17.98 19.96
CA LEU A 42 4.29 17.04 21.07
C LEU A 42 5.52 16.15 20.84
N SER A 43 6.58 16.41 21.59
CA SER A 43 7.85 15.66 21.52
C SER A 43 8.12 14.88 22.80
N GLY A 44 8.60 13.65 22.71
CA GLY A 44 8.85 12.81 23.88
C GLY A 44 9.23 11.38 23.52
N LEU A 45 9.64 10.60 24.53
CA LEU A 45 10.04 9.20 24.36
C LEU A 45 8.90 8.32 23.80
N GLY A 46 9.23 7.15 23.27
CA GLY A 46 8.22 6.14 22.89
C GLY A 46 7.35 5.75 24.09
N GLY A 47 6.06 5.51 23.89
CA GLY A 47 5.17 5.01 24.95
C GLY A 47 4.73 6.03 26.02
N VAL A 48 5.08 7.32 25.91
CA VAL A 48 4.64 8.38 26.85
C VAL A 48 3.22 8.92 26.60
N GLY A 49 2.55 8.46 25.53
CA GLY A 49 1.15 8.81 25.26
C GLY A 49 0.91 10.06 24.39
N LYS A 50 1.89 10.50 23.57
CA LYS A 50 1.75 11.68 22.69
C LYS A 50 0.56 11.58 21.73
N THR A 51 0.47 10.48 20.99
CA THR A 51 -0.65 10.15 20.09
C THR A 51 -1.98 10.19 20.83
N GLN A 52 -2.00 9.72 22.09
CA GLN A 52 -3.21 9.72 22.91
C GLN A 52 -3.64 11.11 23.36
N ILE A 53 -2.69 11.99 23.66
CA ILE A 53 -2.96 13.40 23.96
C ILE A 53 -3.52 14.10 22.72
N ALA A 54 -2.93 13.88 21.54
CA ALA A 54 -3.44 14.44 20.28
C ALA A 54 -4.84 13.92 19.93
N ALA A 55 -5.10 12.62 20.10
CA ALA A 55 -6.42 12.01 19.87
C ALA A 55 -7.47 12.56 20.84
N ALA A 56 -7.13 12.70 22.13
CA ALA A 56 -8.03 13.30 23.12
C ALA A 56 -8.37 14.75 22.76
N PHE A 57 -7.40 15.51 22.27
CA PHE A 57 -7.62 16.87 21.80
C PHE A 57 -8.52 16.92 20.57
N ALA A 58 -8.27 16.08 19.57
CA ALA A 58 -9.11 15.98 18.37
C ALA A 58 -10.56 15.60 18.71
N ARG A 59 -10.77 14.63 19.61
CA ARG A 59 -12.11 14.25 20.09
C ARG A 59 -12.79 15.38 20.86
N GLN A 60 -12.07 16.05 21.77
CA GLN A 60 -12.62 17.19 22.51
C GLN A 60 -13.06 18.30 21.55
N ALA A 61 -12.28 18.53 20.50
CA ALA A 61 -12.61 19.49 19.48
C ALA A 61 -13.84 19.07 18.66
N ALA A 62 -13.86 17.85 18.14
CA ALA A 62 -14.96 17.34 17.33
C ALA A 62 -16.29 17.31 18.12
N GLY A 63 -16.22 16.97 19.41
CA GLY A 63 -17.38 16.92 20.31
C GLY A 63 -18.03 18.29 20.58
N ARG A 64 -17.36 19.41 20.27
CA ARG A 64 -17.97 20.75 20.35
C ARG A 64 -18.87 21.08 19.16
N GLY A 65 -18.73 20.34 18.05
CA GLY A 65 -19.57 20.48 16.86
C GLY A 65 -19.30 21.73 16.01
N ASP A 66 -18.22 22.47 16.27
CA ASP A 66 -17.85 23.70 15.56
C ASP A 66 -16.66 23.52 14.60
N LEU A 67 -16.16 22.29 14.44
CA LEU A 67 -15.13 21.93 13.46
C LEU A 67 -15.77 21.64 12.10
N LYS A 68 -15.26 22.31 11.07
CA LYS A 68 -15.62 22.03 9.67
C LYS A 68 -14.79 20.90 9.08
N LEU A 69 -13.53 20.79 9.51
CA LEU A 69 -12.55 19.84 8.96
C LEU A 69 -11.66 19.30 10.08
N LEU A 70 -11.53 17.98 10.14
CA LEU A 70 -10.54 17.28 10.97
C LEU A 70 -9.79 16.31 10.07
N ILE A 71 -8.48 16.47 9.97
CA ILE A 71 -7.61 15.55 9.23
C ILE A 71 -6.63 14.91 10.22
N TRP A 72 -6.58 13.58 10.25
CA TRP A 72 -5.60 12.81 11.01
C TRP A 72 -4.69 12.06 10.05
N ILE A 73 -3.40 12.41 10.04
CA ILE A 73 -2.42 11.89 9.09
C ILE A 73 -1.36 11.11 9.87
N PRO A 74 -1.29 9.77 9.73
CA PRO A 74 -0.10 9.01 10.06
C PRO A 74 1.00 9.38 9.04
N VAL A 75 2.04 10.09 9.47
CA VAL A 75 3.06 10.58 8.54
C VAL A 75 4.07 9.46 8.24
N CYS A 76 4.14 9.03 6.98
CA CYS A 76 5.12 8.07 6.47
C CYS A 76 5.73 8.60 5.17
N GLY A 77 6.49 9.69 5.29
CA GLY A 77 7.02 10.41 4.13
C GLY A 77 6.07 11.50 3.62
N GLN A 78 6.48 12.17 2.54
CA GLN A 78 5.79 13.33 1.98
C GLN A 78 4.46 12.95 1.31
N ASP A 79 4.41 11.81 0.63
CA ASP A 79 3.26 11.37 -0.15
C ASP A 79 2.02 11.12 0.71
N SER A 80 2.18 10.68 1.96
CA SER A 80 1.05 10.48 2.86
C SER A 80 0.38 11.80 3.27
N ILE A 81 1.16 12.89 3.35
CA ILE A 81 0.64 14.24 3.61
C ILE A 81 -0.12 14.75 2.38
N ILE A 82 0.50 14.66 1.19
CA ILE A 82 -0.09 15.12 -0.07
C ILE A 82 -1.41 14.40 -0.33
N THR A 83 -1.42 13.07 -0.19
CA THR A 83 -2.62 12.25 -0.42
C THR A 83 -3.75 12.64 0.51
N ALA A 84 -3.49 12.73 1.82
CA ALA A 84 -4.52 13.10 2.80
C ALA A 84 -5.06 14.53 2.56
N TYR A 85 -4.20 15.45 2.10
CA TYR A 85 -4.64 16.81 1.74
C TYR A 85 -5.46 16.84 0.45
N ALA A 86 -5.09 16.05 -0.56
CA ALA A 86 -5.85 15.91 -1.80
C ALA A 86 -7.26 15.36 -1.52
N GLU A 87 -7.37 14.31 -0.70
CA GLU A 87 -8.66 13.74 -0.30
C GLU A 87 -9.52 14.75 0.47
N ALA A 88 -8.91 15.49 1.41
CA ALA A 88 -9.61 16.56 2.13
C ALA A 88 -10.07 17.71 1.22
N ALA A 89 -9.27 18.10 0.22
CA ALA A 89 -9.69 19.06 -0.80
C ALA A 89 -10.92 18.56 -1.57
N ARG A 90 -10.87 17.31 -2.04
CA ARG A 90 -11.94 16.71 -2.84
C ARG A 90 -13.25 16.64 -2.09
N ALA A 91 -13.20 16.17 -0.85
CA ALA A 91 -14.43 16.02 -0.10
C ALA A 91 -14.94 17.34 0.53
N LEU A 92 -14.12 18.40 0.56
CA LEU A 92 -14.59 19.78 0.71
C LEU A 92 -15.12 20.41 -0.59
N ALA A 93 -15.08 19.68 -1.72
CA ALA A 93 -15.40 20.14 -3.06
C ALA A 93 -14.56 21.36 -3.48
N LEU A 94 -13.29 21.41 -3.05
CA LEU A 94 -12.31 22.40 -3.50
C LEU A 94 -11.67 21.99 -4.82
N ALA A 95 -11.47 20.67 -4.99
CA ALA A 95 -10.90 20.03 -6.16
C ALA A 95 -11.83 18.91 -6.62
N ASP A 96 -11.99 18.72 -7.92
CA ASP A 96 -12.65 17.52 -8.44
C ASP A 96 -11.70 16.33 -8.39
N ASP A 97 -12.23 15.11 -8.52
CA ASP A 97 -11.40 13.90 -8.56
C ASP A 97 -10.35 13.94 -9.67
N GLN A 98 -10.60 14.72 -10.73
CA GLN A 98 -9.75 14.94 -11.91
C GLN A 98 -8.55 15.87 -11.69
N VAL A 99 -8.38 16.44 -10.50
CA VAL A 99 -7.24 17.30 -10.17
C VAL A 99 -6.13 16.46 -9.56
N HIS A 100 -4.92 16.59 -10.12
CA HIS A 100 -3.70 15.93 -9.65
C HIS A 100 -3.56 16.06 -8.12
N PRO A 101 -3.21 14.99 -7.37
CA PRO A 101 -3.20 15.01 -5.91
C PRO A 101 -2.40 16.18 -5.33
N GLN A 102 -1.24 16.48 -5.91
CA GLN A 102 -0.43 17.62 -5.47
C GLN A 102 -1.13 18.97 -5.66
N GLN A 103 -1.83 19.16 -6.79
CA GLN A 103 -2.59 20.38 -7.06
C GLN A 103 -3.83 20.49 -6.16
N ALA A 104 -4.51 19.36 -5.90
CA ALA A 104 -5.62 19.31 -4.96
C ALA A 104 -5.15 19.65 -3.54
N ALA A 105 -4.00 19.11 -3.12
CA ALA A 105 -3.37 19.45 -1.84
C ALA A 105 -2.99 20.94 -1.77
N ASP A 106 -2.44 21.52 -2.83
CA ASP A 106 -2.16 22.97 -2.90
C ASP A 106 -3.44 23.80 -2.72
N GLN A 107 -4.55 23.39 -3.33
CA GLN A 107 -5.84 24.06 -3.17
C GLN A 107 -6.37 23.98 -1.73
N LEU A 108 -6.19 22.84 -1.05
CA LEU A 108 -6.49 22.75 0.38
C LEU A 108 -5.64 23.73 1.18
N MET A 109 -4.33 23.81 0.91
CA MET A 109 -3.42 24.70 1.62
C MET A 109 -3.83 26.17 1.50
N VAL A 110 -4.22 26.60 0.29
CA VAL A 110 -4.80 27.94 0.05
C VAL A 110 -6.09 28.15 0.85
N TRP A 111 -6.97 27.14 0.90
CA TRP A 111 -8.20 27.20 1.67
C TRP A 111 -7.95 27.31 3.18
N LEU A 112 -7.00 26.53 3.73
CA LEU A 112 -6.63 26.54 5.15
C LEU A 112 -6.13 27.92 5.60
N GLU A 113 -5.46 28.65 4.71
CA GLU A 113 -4.93 29.99 4.97
C GLU A 113 -6.04 31.06 5.05
N HIS A 114 -7.07 30.95 4.19
CA HIS A 114 -8.07 32.02 4.01
C HIS A 114 -9.44 31.75 4.64
N THR A 115 -9.69 30.53 5.12
CA THR A 115 -10.99 30.15 5.65
C THR A 115 -11.27 30.71 7.05
N ASP A 116 -12.52 31.14 7.26
CA ASP A 116 -13.06 31.51 8.58
C ASP A 116 -13.64 30.27 9.33
N GLN A 117 -13.58 29.09 8.71
CA GLN A 117 -14.05 27.84 9.29
C GLN A 117 -12.99 27.22 10.20
N ASN A 118 -13.40 26.65 11.34
CA ASN A 118 -12.46 25.98 12.22
C ASN A 118 -12.00 24.66 11.60
N TRP A 119 -10.70 24.42 11.63
CA TRP A 119 -10.10 23.17 11.13
C TRP A 119 -8.99 22.67 12.05
N LEU A 120 -8.85 21.35 12.14
CA LEU A 120 -7.81 20.68 12.92
C LEU A 120 -7.04 19.72 12.03
N ILE A 121 -5.72 19.85 12.00
CA ILE A 121 -4.82 18.89 11.37
C ILE A 121 -3.97 18.26 12.45
N VAL A 122 -3.97 16.92 12.50
CA VAL A 122 -3.07 16.15 13.34
C VAL A 122 -2.11 15.37 12.46
N TRP A 123 -0.82 15.62 12.64
CA TRP A 123 0.24 14.78 12.10
C TRP A 123 0.74 13.86 13.20
N ASP A 124 0.47 12.57 13.06
CA ASP A 124 0.93 11.56 14.01
C ASP A 124 2.21 10.90 13.50
N LYS A 125 3.22 10.79 14.37
CA LYS A 125 4.50 10.11 14.15
C LYS A 125 5.37 10.72 13.04
N LEU A 126 5.54 12.04 13.04
CA LEU A 126 6.51 12.69 12.16
C LEU A 126 7.95 12.25 12.55
N ASP A 127 8.54 11.38 11.75
CA ASP A 127 9.90 10.84 11.98
C ASP A 127 10.99 11.75 11.41
N SER A 128 10.80 12.40 10.25
CA SER A 128 11.74 13.42 9.75
C SER A 128 11.03 14.71 9.36
N PRO A 129 11.45 15.88 9.88
CA PRO A 129 10.91 17.17 9.45
C PRO A 129 11.10 17.47 7.95
N ALA A 130 12.06 16.79 7.30
CA ALA A 130 12.28 16.91 5.86
C ALA A 130 11.11 16.32 5.06
N ASP A 131 10.44 15.28 5.58
CA ASP A 131 9.29 14.62 4.95
C ASP A 131 8.12 15.58 4.77
N ALA A 132 8.02 16.59 5.65
CA ALA A 132 6.98 17.60 5.58
C ALA A 132 7.29 18.72 4.55
N ALA A 133 8.55 18.94 4.18
CA ALA A 133 9.00 19.99 3.27
C ALA A 133 8.22 21.32 3.42
N ASP A 134 7.52 21.77 2.37
CA ASP A 134 6.68 22.98 2.34
C ASP A 134 5.20 22.75 2.73
N TRP A 135 4.82 21.51 3.09
CA TRP A 135 3.43 21.12 3.39
C TRP A 135 2.98 21.42 4.82
N TRP A 136 3.73 22.21 5.59
CA TRP A 136 3.32 22.60 6.94
C TRP A 136 2.06 23.47 6.88
N PRO A 137 0.97 23.11 7.61
CA PRO A 137 -0.26 23.90 7.61
C PRO A 137 -0.01 25.38 7.94
N PRO A 138 -0.74 26.30 7.29
CA PRO A 138 -0.57 27.72 7.52
C PRO A 138 -1.01 28.12 8.93
N ALA A 139 -0.36 29.13 9.50
CA ALA A 139 -0.74 29.67 10.80
C ALA A 139 -2.06 30.47 10.66
N SER A 140 -3.16 29.92 11.18
CA SER A 140 -4.49 30.53 11.08
C SER A 140 -5.06 30.88 12.47
N LYS A 141 -5.96 31.86 12.50
CA LYS A 141 -6.76 32.17 13.70
C LYS A 141 -7.77 31.05 13.99
N HIS A 142 -8.28 30.40 12.94
CA HIS A 142 -9.31 29.36 12.96
C HIS A 142 -8.75 27.94 12.90
N GLY A 143 -7.49 27.80 12.47
CA GLY A 143 -6.81 26.51 12.31
C GLY A 143 -5.94 26.09 13.48
N ARG A 144 -5.91 24.80 13.79
CA ARG A 144 -4.96 24.23 14.76
C ARG A 144 -4.21 23.06 14.13
N THR A 145 -2.92 23.00 14.39
CA THR A 145 -2.05 21.90 13.97
C THR A 145 -1.38 21.28 15.18
N VAL A 146 -1.53 19.97 15.33
CA VAL A 146 -0.86 19.18 16.37
C VAL A 146 0.02 18.15 15.68
N VAL A 147 1.30 18.10 16.06
CA VAL A 147 2.26 17.13 15.53
C VAL A 147 2.77 16.26 16.67
N THR A 148 2.84 14.94 16.49
CA THR A 148 3.51 14.04 17.43
C THR A 148 4.83 13.56 16.82
N THR A 149 5.91 13.58 17.61
CA THR A 149 7.23 13.12 17.15
C THR A 149 8.08 12.56 18.29
N ARG A 150 9.01 11.67 17.96
CA ARG A 150 10.02 11.15 18.90
C ARG A 150 11.27 12.03 18.94
N ARG A 151 11.47 12.91 17.97
CA ARG A 151 12.65 13.78 17.86
C ARG A 151 12.60 14.92 18.86
N ARG A 152 13.77 15.33 19.33
CA ARG A 152 13.95 16.39 20.37
C ARG A 152 14.82 17.54 19.88
N ASP A 153 15.05 17.57 18.57
CA ASP A 153 16.08 18.37 17.93
C ASP A 153 15.60 19.80 17.73
N ALA A 154 16.53 20.77 17.75
CA ALA A 154 16.23 22.20 17.65
C ALA A 154 15.49 22.61 16.36
N VAL A 155 15.54 21.79 15.30
CA VAL A 155 14.83 22.02 14.02
C VAL A 155 13.31 22.05 14.23
N LEU A 156 12.80 21.34 15.24
CA LEU A 156 11.37 21.32 15.58
C LEU A 156 10.89 22.62 16.26
N ASP A 157 11.81 23.42 16.78
CA ASP A 157 11.56 24.70 17.45
C ASP A 157 11.78 25.90 16.49
N ALA A 158 12.17 25.65 15.24
CA ALA A 158 12.37 26.72 14.25
C ALA A 158 11.02 27.23 13.71
N GLY A 159 10.84 28.54 13.48
CA GLY A 159 9.62 29.08 12.86
C GLY A 159 8.43 29.27 13.83
N ARG A 160 7.19 29.31 13.32
CA ARG A 160 5.96 29.49 14.13
C ARG A 160 5.47 28.16 14.77
N ARG A 161 6.36 27.46 15.46
CA ARG A 161 6.11 26.17 16.14
C ARG A 161 6.32 26.32 17.64
N THR A 162 5.65 25.49 18.44
CA THR A 162 5.83 25.44 19.88
C THR A 162 6.07 24.01 20.30
N LEU A 163 7.29 23.73 20.75
CA LEU A 163 7.68 22.42 21.24
C LEU A 163 7.13 22.19 22.65
N ILE A 164 6.37 21.11 22.81
CA ILE A 164 5.79 20.67 24.08
C ILE A 164 6.42 19.32 24.42
N THR A 165 7.25 19.31 25.46
CA THR A 165 7.85 18.07 25.95
C THR A 165 6.81 17.26 26.72
N VAL A 166 6.55 16.04 26.26
CA VAL A 166 5.69 15.06 26.91
C VAL A 166 6.58 14.09 27.68
N ASP A 167 6.60 14.26 28.99
CA ASP A 167 7.32 13.39 29.93
C ASP A 167 6.45 12.23 30.42
N LEU A 168 7.05 11.35 31.22
CA LEU A 168 6.40 10.28 31.96
C LEU A 168 5.24 10.82 32.83
N PHE A 169 4.40 9.91 33.34
CA PHE A 169 3.39 10.33 34.30
C PHE A 169 4.05 10.78 35.60
N THR A 170 3.47 11.78 36.24
CA THR A 170 3.75 12.06 37.64
C THR A 170 3.27 10.90 38.53
N ALA A 171 3.73 10.85 39.77
CA ALA A 171 3.28 9.84 40.73
C ALA A 171 1.75 9.88 40.93
N ASP A 172 1.16 11.06 41.01
CA ASP A 172 -0.29 11.22 41.16
C ASP A 172 -1.06 10.86 39.88
N GLU A 173 -0.55 11.22 38.69
CA GLU A 173 -1.13 10.78 37.41
C GLU A 173 -1.12 9.25 37.28
N SER A 174 -0.01 8.60 37.65
CA SER A 174 0.13 7.14 37.59
C SER A 174 -0.84 6.44 38.53
N VAL A 175 -0.97 6.94 39.76
CA VAL A 175 -1.90 6.38 40.75
C VAL A 175 -3.35 6.60 40.34
N ALA A 176 -3.69 7.79 39.84
CA ALA A 176 -5.03 8.08 39.33
C ALA A 176 -5.38 7.15 38.16
N TYR A 177 -4.45 6.96 37.23
CA TYR A 177 -4.62 6.07 36.09
C TYR A 177 -4.84 4.63 36.53
N LEU A 178 -3.96 4.05 37.36
CA LEU A 178 -4.08 2.66 37.84
C LEU A 178 -5.40 2.40 38.56
N ARG A 179 -5.83 3.33 39.43
CA ARG A 179 -7.08 3.20 40.18
C ARG A 179 -8.32 3.19 39.27
N ARG A 180 -8.24 3.85 38.12
CA ARG A 180 -9.30 3.84 37.10
C ARG A 180 -9.21 2.62 36.19
N ALA A 181 -8.02 2.35 35.64
CA ALA A 181 -7.81 1.35 34.59
C ALA A 181 -7.92 -0.11 35.07
N VAL A 182 -7.61 -0.39 36.35
CA VAL A 182 -7.74 -1.74 36.94
C VAL A 182 -9.21 -2.15 37.11
N GLY A 183 -10.14 -1.19 37.23
CA GLY A 183 -11.58 -1.46 37.33
C GLY A 183 -12.04 -2.08 38.66
N LYS A 184 -11.14 -2.28 39.64
CA LYS A 184 -11.41 -2.78 41.00
C LYS A 184 -10.79 -1.82 42.04
N PRO A 185 -11.26 -1.81 43.31
CA PRO A 185 -10.70 -0.91 44.33
C PRO A 185 -9.21 -1.18 44.61
N VAL A 186 -8.34 -0.24 44.23
CA VAL A 186 -6.90 -0.31 44.51
C VAL A 186 -6.51 0.63 45.66
N GLN A 187 -5.84 0.08 46.67
CA GLN A 187 -5.27 0.86 47.78
C GLN A 187 -4.15 1.78 47.27
N ARG A 188 -4.12 3.04 47.72
CA ARG A 188 -3.14 4.04 47.26
C ARG A 188 -1.70 3.55 47.42
N GLN A 189 -1.38 2.91 48.55
CA GLN A 189 -0.04 2.37 48.81
C GLN A 189 0.43 1.35 47.75
N HIS A 190 -0.46 0.48 47.28
CA HIS A 190 -0.12 -0.54 46.29
C HIS A 190 -0.03 0.04 44.88
N ALA A 191 -0.88 1.03 44.55
CA ALA A 191 -0.80 1.77 43.30
C ALA A 191 0.51 2.58 43.20
N VAL A 192 0.94 3.24 44.28
CA VAL A 192 2.20 3.99 44.33
C VAL A 192 3.39 3.06 44.10
N ALA A 193 3.39 1.91 44.77
CA ALA A 193 4.50 0.96 44.65
C ALA A 193 4.57 0.32 43.25
N LEU A 194 3.42 -0.04 42.66
CA LEU A 194 3.36 -0.53 41.29
C LEU A 194 3.79 0.54 40.28
N ALA A 195 3.35 1.78 40.45
CA ALA A 195 3.72 2.88 39.57
C ALA A 195 5.23 3.14 39.57
N LYS A 196 5.87 3.02 40.75
CA LYS A 196 7.33 3.12 40.89
C LYS A 196 8.05 1.97 40.20
N ASP A 197 7.58 0.73 40.37
CA ASP A 197 8.18 -0.44 39.72
C ASP A 197 8.08 -0.37 38.19
N LEU A 198 7.06 0.33 37.67
CA LEU A 198 6.81 0.56 36.25
C LEU A 198 7.45 1.86 35.70
N ASP A 199 8.32 2.49 36.49
CA ASP A 199 9.02 3.74 36.17
C ASP A 199 8.08 4.87 35.69
N HIS A 200 6.82 4.85 36.15
CA HIS A 200 5.78 5.81 35.76
C HIS A 200 5.54 5.92 34.24
N LEU A 201 5.92 4.91 33.46
CA LEU A 201 5.73 4.91 32.02
C LEU A 201 4.26 4.59 31.65
N PRO A 202 3.57 5.47 30.91
CA PRO A 202 2.14 5.29 30.59
C PRO A 202 1.83 3.96 29.89
N LEU A 203 2.67 3.55 28.93
CA LEU A 203 2.49 2.27 28.24
C LEU A 203 2.61 1.07 29.20
N ALA A 204 3.64 1.04 30.06
CA ALA A 204 3.84 -0.03 31.03
C ALA A 204 2.69 -0.08 32.05
N LEU A 205 2.21 1.08 32.51
CA LEU A 205 1.03 1.20 33.38
C LEU A 205 -0.24 0.68 32.71
N ALA A 206 -0.44 0.99 31.42
CA ALA A 206 -1.60 0.53 30.66
C ALA A 206 -1.59 -1.00 30.49
N GLN A 207 -0.45 -1.58 30.18
CA GLN A 207 -0.29 -3.03 30.05
C GLN A 207 -0.44 -3.74 31.40
N ALA A 208 0.18 -3.23 32.46
CA ALA A 208 0.01 -3.78 33.80
C ALA A 208 -1.45 -3.72 34.27
N ALA A 209 -2.15 -2.60 34.08
CA ALA A 209 -3.55 -2.47 34.44
C ALA A 209 -4.46 -3.43 33.64
N ALA A 210 -4.19 -3.58 32.34
CA ALA A 210 -4.89 -4.53 31.48
C ALA A 210 -4.67 -5.97 31.97
N PHE A 211 -3.43 -6.37 32.24
CA PHE A 211 -3.08 -7.68 32.77
C PHE A 211 -3.76 -7.97 34.12
N ILE A 212 -3.70 -7.02 35.05
CA ILE A 212 -4.32 -7.16 36.39
C ILE A 212 -5.83 -7.38 36.24
N ARG A 213 -6.48 -6.62 35.36
CA ARG A 213 -7.91 -6.74 35.09
C ARG A 213 -8.25 -8.08 34.42
N ASP A 214 -7.49 -8.45 33.40
CA ASP A 214 -7.66 -9.68 32.62
C ASP A 214 -7.54 -10.94 33.49
N ARG A 215 -6.53 -10.99 34.35
CA ARG A 215 -6.22 -12.14 35.22
C ARG A 215 -6.85 -12.06 36.61
N GLU A 216 -7.67 -11.05 36.84
CA GLU A 216 -8.31 -10.77 38.12
C GLU A 216 -7.35 -10.70 39.32
N LEU A 217 -6.14 -10.20 39.11
CA LEU A 217 -5.12 -10.07 40.15
C LEU A 217 -5.28 -8.78 40.96
N ASP A 218 -4.53 -8.67 42.06
CA ASP A 218 -4.26 -7.39 42.72
C ASP A 218 -2.87 -6.85 42.33
N CYS A 219 -2.60 -5.58 42.66
CA CYS A 219 -1.31 -4.96 42.37
C CYS A 219 -0.13 -5.67 43.07
N VAL A 220 -0.34 -6.30 44.22
CA VAL A 220 0.74 -6.96 44.98
C VAL A 220 1.15 -8.25 44.29
N ALA A 221 0.19 -9.06 43.87
CA ALA A 221 0.39 -10.29 43.11
C ALA A 221 1.05 -10.00 41.76
N TYR A 222 0.63 -8.94 41.05
CA TYR A 222 1.27 -8.54 39.81
C TYR A 222 2.74 -8.12 40.02
N ARG A 223 3.03 -7.29 41.03
CA ARG A 223 4.40 -6.87 41.36
C ARG A 223 5.33 -8.03 41.65
N ARG A 224 4.85 -9.09 42.32
CA ARG A 224 5.65 -10.32 42.56
C ARG A 224 6.05 -10.97 41.24
N ARG A 225 5.08 -11.19 40.34
CA ARG A 225 5.35 -11.77 39.01
C ARG A 225 6.28 -10.91 38.17
N LEU A 226 6.10 -9.58 38.21
CA LEU A 226 6.97 -8.63 37.54
C LEU A 226 8.40 -8.71 38.09
N GLY A 227 8.57 -8.79 39.40
CA GLY A 227 9.87 -8.98 40.05
C GLY A 227 10.55 -10.27 39.62
N ASP A 228 9.83 -11.39 39.59
CA ASP A 228 10.35 -12.70 39.19
C ASP A 228 10.86 -12.68 37.73
N VAL A 229 10.11 -12.04 36.82
CA VAL A 229 10.52 -11.89 35.41
C VAL A 229 11.71 -10.95 35.26
N ARG A 230 11.73 -9.82 35.98
CA ARG A 230 12.88 -8.90 35.96
C ARG A 230 14.16 -9.56 36.42
N LEU A 231 14.09 -10.45 37.42
CA LEU A 231 15.23 -11.25 37.87
C LEU A 231 15.70 -12.23 36.79
N ARG A 232 14.77 -12.86 36.04
CA ARG A 232 15.12 -13.72 34.90
C ARG A 232 15.78 -12.96 33.75
N LEU A 233 15.33 -11.73 33.48
CA LEU A 233 15.82 -10.90 32.36
C LEU A 233 17.12 -10.13 32.65
N ALA A 234 17.51 -10.00 33.92
CA ALA A 234 18.68 -9.22 34.33
C ALA A 234 20.00 -9.74 33.75
N ASP A 235 20.06 -11.01 33.36
CA ASP A 235 21.26 -11.67 32.84
C ASP A 235 21.29 -11.79 31.29
N VAL A 236 20.24 -11.35 30.59
CA VAL A 236 20.01 -11.67 29.16
C VAL A 236 20.00 -10.44 28.23
N VAL A 237 19.70 -9.24 28.74
CA VAL A 237 19.50 -8.04 27.89
C VAL A 237 20.83 -7.30 27.63
N PRO A 238 21.35 -7.24 26.39
CA PRO A 238 22.56 -6.47 26.08
C PRO A 238 22.33 -4.94 26.04
N PRO A 239 23.39 -4.13 26.21
CA PRO A 239 23.30 -2.66 26.26
C PRO A 239 23.52 -2.01 24.87
N GLU A 240 22.46 -1.68 24.12
CA GLU A 240 22.54 -0.74 22.97
C GLU A 240 21.29 0.13 22.80
N ASP A 241 21.41 1.28 22.12
CA ASP A 241 20.75 2.59 22.31
C ASP A 241 19.22 2.76 22.08
N GLY A 242 18.62 3.68 22.86
CA GLY A 242 17.26 4.21 22.63
C GLY A 242 16.34 4.42 23.85
N LEU A 243 16.61 3.79 25.00
CA LEU A 243 15.91 4.05 26.28
C LEU A 243 16.96 4.04 27.41
N PRO A 244 16.86 4.89 28.44
CA PRO A 244 17.68 4.74 29.65
C PRO A 244 17.46 3.34 30.25
N ASP A 245 18.55 2.62 30.56
CA ASP A 245 18.58 1.18 30.86
C ASP A 245 17.46 0.67 31.80
N ASN A 246 17.04 1.47 32.78
CA ASN A 246 16.01 1.08 33.74
C ASN A 246 14.60 0.86 33.14
N HIS A 247 14.19 1.62 32.11
CA HIS A 247 12.83 1.53 31.55
C HIS A 247 12.65 0.33 30.62
N ARG A 248 13.75 -0.22 30.11
CA ARG A 248 13.78 -1.35 29.17
C ARG A 248 13.40 -2.65 29.84
N THR A 249 14.09 -2.97 30.93
CA THR A 249 13.83 -4.20 31.69
C THR A 249 12.41 -4.21 32.23
N THR A 250 11.89 -3.04 32.64
CA THR A 250 10.52 -2.88 33.08
C THR A 250 9.50 -3.17 31.98
N LEU A 251 9.65 -2.58 30.78
CA LEU A 251 8.78 -2.83 29.63
C LEU A 251 8.85 -4.28 29.14
N ALA A 252 10.07 -4.79 28.95
CA ALA A 252 10.30 -6.17 28.52
C ALA A 252 9.65 -7.15 29.49
N ALA A 253 9.79 -6.95 30.81
CA ALA A 253 9.14 -7.79 31.80
C ALA A 253 7.61 -7.72 31.74
N THR A 254 7.04 -6.54 31.49
CA THR A 254 5.59 -6.38 31.31
C THR A 254 5.08 -7.07 30.04
N TRP A 255 5.84 -7.04 28.94
CA TRP A 255 5.51 -7.75 27.70
C TRP A 255 5.61 -9.25 27.87
N VAL A 256 6.75 -9.76 28.35
CA VAL A 256 6.95 -11.20 28.59
C VAL A 256 5.83 -11.77 29.45
N LEU A 257 5.45 -11.08 30.54
CA LEU A 257 4.29 -11.50 31.35
C LEU A 257 3.00 -11.61 30.55
N SER A 258 2.71 -10.59 29.74
CA SER A 258 1.46 -10.50 28.99
C SER A 258 1.42 -11.53 27.85
N ILE A 259 2.54 -11.76 27.17
CA ILE A 259 2.65 -12.77 26.11
C ILE A 259 2.56 -14.18 26.71
N GLU A 260 3.30 -14.48 27.79
CA GLU A 260 3.19 -15.76 28.52
C GLU A 260 1.74 -16.02 29.00
N ALA A 261 1.00 -14.96 29.33
CA ALA A 261 -0.39 -15.07 29.72
C ALA A 261 -1.32 -15.31 28.53
N ALA A 262 -1.11 -14.62 27.40
CA ALA A 262 -1.86 -14.84 26.16
C ALA A 262 -1.72 -16.31 25.71
N ASP A 263 -0.50 -16.85 25.69
CA ASP A 263 -0.22 -18.25 25.37
C ASP A 263 -0.88 -19.25 26.31
N LYS A 264 -1.02 -18.90 27.60
CA LYS A 264 -1.74 -19.75 28.58
C LYS A 264 -3.25 -19.70 28.42
N ALA A 265 -3.79 -18.65 27.80
CA ALA A 265 -5.23 -18.50 27.57
C ALA A 265 -5.68 -19.11 26.23
N GLY A 266 -4.84 -19.03 25.21
CA GLY A 266 -5.02 -19.71 23.93
C GLY A 266 -4.30 -21.06 23.85
N PRO A 267 -4.23 -21.65 22.64
CA PRO A 267 -3.33 -22.75 22.36
C PRO A 267 -1.86 -22.35 22.58
N PRO A 268 -1.02 -23.23 23.17
CA PRO A 268 0.38 -22.94 23.44
C PRO A 268 1.15 -22.47 22.19
N GLY A 269 1.95 -21.41 22.33
CA GLY A 269 2.80 -20.84 21.29
C GLY A 269 2.10 -19.92 20.28
N LEU A 270 0.76 -19.91 20.24
CA LEU A 270 0.02 -19.19 19.20
C LEU A 270 0.19 -17.67 19.32
N ALA A 271 0.26 -17.13 20.54
CA ALA A 271 0.44 -15.69 20.72
C ALA A 271 1.85 -15.23 20.32
N HIS A 272 2.88 -16.04 20.59
CA HIS A 272 4.23 -15.78 20.10
C HIS A 272 4.29 -15.81 18.57
N SER A 273 3.80 -16.88 17.92
CA SER A 273 3.85 -17.00 16.45
C SER A 273 3.16 -15.83 15.73
N ILE A 274 2.04 -15.35 16.25
CA ILE A 274 1.33 -14.16 15.71
C ILE A 274 2.18 -12.90 15.85
N LEU A 275 2.81 -12.70 17.01
CA LEU A 275 3.65 -11.53 17.27
C LEU A 275 4.97 -11.58 16.48
N ASP A 276 5.53 -12.77 16.25
CA ASP A 276 6.71 -12.99 15.41
C ASP A 276 6.42 -12.57 13.97
N LEU A 277 5.30 -13.03 13.40
CA LEU A 277 4.89 -12.62 12.05
C LEU A 277 4.62 -11.12 11.97
N ALA A 278 4.00 -10.54 13.01
CA ALA A 278 3.73 -9.12 13.04
C ALA A 278 4.99 -8.25 13.18
N CYS A 279 6.13 -8.80 13.64
CA CYS A 279 7.31 -7.99 13.99
C CYS A 279 8.04 -7.38 12.78
N LEU A 280 7.82 -7.93 11.58
CA LEU A 280 8.46 -7.49 10.33
C LEU A 280 7.58 -6.57 9.47
N LEU A 281 6.38 -6.25 9.97
CA LEU A 281 5.35 -5.53 9.22
C LEU A 281 5.15 -4.11 9.73
N GLN A 282 4.35 -3.32 9.02
CA GLN A 282 4.05 -1.96 9.42
C GLN A 282 3.21 -1.96 10.71
N PRO A 283 3.68 -1.33 11.81
CA PRO A 283 3.01 -1.41 13.10
C PRO A 283 1.60 -0.84 13.12
N GLU A 284 1.27 0.13 12.26
CA GLU A 284 -0.01 0.85 12.29
C GLU A 284 -1.13 0.18 11.50
N ALA A 285 -0.80 -0.70 10.55
CA ALA A 285 -1.74 -1.15 9.54
C ALA A 285 -1.37 -2.54 9.00
N ILE A 286 -1.47 -3.57 9.84
CA ILE A 286 -1.33 -4.96 9.39
C ILE A 286 -2.72 -5.46 8.98
N PRO A 287 -2.93 -5.92 7.74
CA PRO A 287 -4.22 -6.49 7.34
C PRO A 287 -4.55 -7.74 8.16
N LEU A 288 -5.78 -7.87 8.67
CA LEU A 288 -6.18 -9.09 9.38
C LEU A 288 -6.05 -10.35 8.51
N ALA A 289 -6.36 -10.22 7.21
CA ALA A 289 -6.24 -11.27 6.21
C ALA A 289 -4.82 -11.84 6.09
N PHE A 290 -3.79 -11.07 6.47
CA PHE A 290 -2.40 -11.54 6.50
C PHE A 290 -2.25 -12.74 7.43
N PHE A 291 -2.81 -12.68 8.64
CA PHE A 291 -2.67 -13.76 9.64
C PHE A 291 -3.45 -15.02 9.29
N THR A 292 -4.43 -14.91 8.38
CA THR A 292 -5.25 -16.02 7.89
C THR A 292 -4.85 -16.49 6.50
N SER A 293 -3.74 -15.97 5.94
CA SER A 293 -3.16 -16.46 4.69
C SER A 293 -2.52 -17.83 4.91
N THR A 294 -2.39 -18.60 3.83
CA THR A 294 -1.82 -19.96 3.88
C THR A 294 -0.40 -19.96 4.46
N PRO A 295 0.54 -19.09 4.02
CA PRO A 295 1.90 -19.05 4.59
C PRO A 295 1.90 -18.72 6.08
N ALA A 296 1.05 -17.79 6.52
CA ALA A 296 0.94 -17.43 7.93
C ALA A 296 0.38 -18.59 8.76
N ILE A 297 -0.67 -19.27 8.27
CA ILE A 297 -1.26 -20.44 8.93
C ILE A 297 -0.25 -21.59 9.01
N ASP A 298 0.51 -21.85 7.95
CA ASP A 298 1.54 -22.89 7.92
C ASP A 298 2.65 -22.60 8.94
N TYR A 299 3.14 -21.36 8.99
CA TYR A 299 4.12 -20.94 10.00
C TYR A 299 3.57 -21.07 11.42
N ILE A 300 2.35 -20.59 11.66
CA ILE A 300 1.69 -20.67 12.96
C ILE A 300 1.51 -22.13 13.38
N THR A 301 1.08 -23.00 12.47
CA THR A 301 0.87 -24.43 12.75
C THR A 301 2.17 -25.16 13.07
N LEU A 302 3.29 -24.74 12.46
CA LEU A 302 4.60 -25.32 12.74
C LEU A 302 5.13 -24.95 14.14
N HIS A 303 4.79 -23.75 14.63
CA HIS A 303 5.34 -23.17 15.86
C HIS A 303 4.33 -23.12 17.03
N SER A 304 3.10 -23.57 16.83
CA SER A 304 2.03 -23.55 17.84
C SER A 304 1.00 -24.67 17.66
N GLU A 305 0.16 -24.90 18.67
CA GLU A 305 -0.94 -25.87 18.59
C GLU A 305 -2.22 -25.26 17.95
N LEU A 306 -2.15 -24.80 16.70
CA LEU A 306 -3.35 -24.29 16.01
C LEU A 306 -4.36 -25.43 15.77
N ARG A 307 -5.60 -25.29 16.27
CA ARG A 307 -6.65 -26.32 16.12
C ARG A 307 -7.65 -25.95 15.04
N GLN A 308 -7.95 -24.66 14.91
CA GLN A 308 -8.88 -24.09 13.94
C GLN A 308 -8.50 -22.62 13.69
N GLU A 309 -8.85 -22.10 12.52
CA GLU A 309 -8.52 -20.73 12.12
C GLU A 309 -9.10 -19.66 13.06
N SER A 310 -10.27 -19.91 13.67
CA SER A 310 -10.87 -18.99 14.64
C SER A 310 -10.01 -18.78 15.90
N ASP A 311 -9.11 -19.69 16.22
CA ASP A 311 -8.18 -19.54 17.35
C ASP A 311 -7.24 -18.33 17.15
N ILE A 312 -6.91 -17.98 15.90
CA ILE A 312 -6.10 -16.80 15.56
C ILE A 312 -6.83 -15.53 15.99
N LEU A 313 -8.12 -15.43 15.68
CA LEU A 313 -8.95 -14.28 16.06
C LEU A 313 -9.12 -14.20 17.58
N ASP A 314 -9.31 -15.33 18.27
CA ASP A 314 -9.43 -15.38 19.73
C ASP A 314 -8.14 -14.95 20.43
N VAL A 315 -6.98 -15.35 19.90
CA VAL A 315 -5.68 -14.91 20.42
C VAL A 315 -5.43 -13.43 20.12
N LEU A 316 -5.75 -12.95 18.91
CA LEU A 316 -5.67 -11.52 18.58
C LEU A 316 -6.54 -10.67 19.53
N HIS A 317 -7.76 -11.11 19.84
CA HIS A 317 -8.61 -10.45 20.85
C HIS A 317 -8.01 -10.52 22.26
N THR A 318 -7.33 -11.61 22.61
CA THR A 318 -6.63 -11.74 23.90
C THR A 318 -5.44 -10.79 23.98
N LEU A 319 -4.66 -10.68 22.91
CA LEU A 319 -3.55 -9.73 22.78
C LEU A 319 -4.05 -8.27 22.82
N ASP A 320 -5.20 -7.98 22.21
CA ASP A 320 -5.86 -6.66 22.26
C ASP A 320 -6.28 -6.30 23.69
N ARG A 321 -6.95 -7.23 24.40
CA ARG A 321 -7.32 -7.05 25.81
C ARG A 321 -6.13 -6.79 26.73
N LEU A 322 -4.97 -7.34 26.40
CA LEU A 322 -3.70 -7.19 27.13
C LEU A 322 -2.90 -5.95 26.70
N ASN A 323 -3.40 -5.14 25.75
CA ASN A 323 -2.71 -3.99 25.15
C ASN A 323 -1.35 -4.35 24.53
N LEU A 324 -1.24 -5.52 23.89
CA LEU A 324 -0.09 -5.93 23.09
C LEU A 324 -0.29 -5.59 21.61
N VAL A 325 -1.53 -5.76 21.13
CA VAL A 325 -1.97 -5.34 19.79
C VAL A 325 -3.22 -4.47 19.94
N THR A 326 -3.68 -3.87 18.85
CA THR A 326 -4.99 -3.23 18.76
C THR A 326 -5.72 -3.79 17.56
N CYS A 327 -6.87 -4.42 17.78
CA CYS A 327 -7.65 -5.04 16.72
C CYS A 327 -8.87 -4.18 16.38
N ASN A 328 -8.91 -3.64 15.16
CA ASN A 328 -10.08 -2.92 14.67
C ASN A 328 -10.91 -3.85 13.76
N GLN A 329 -11.99 -4.40 14.31
CA GLN A 329 -12.88 -5.30 13.57
C GLN A 329 -13.60 -4.62 12.39
N ARG A 330 -13.77 -3.29 12.40
CA ARG A 330 -14.46 -2.58 11.31
C ARG A 330 -13.56 -2.39 10.09
N THR A 331 -12.30 -2.07 10.33
CA THR A 331 -11.32 -1.88 9.25
C THR A 331 -10.55 -3.16 8.93
N ALA A 332 -10.78 -4.24 9.68
CA ALA A 332 -10.03 -5.49 9.60
C ALA A 332 -8.50 -5.26 9.68
N LEU A 333 -8.08 -4.39 10.60
CA LEU A 333 -6.67 -4.04 10.82
C LEU A 333 -6.20 -4.47 12.20
N VAL A 334 -4.96 -4.90 12.26
CA VAL A 334 -4.21 -5.15 13.50
C VAL A 334 -3.09 -4.13 13.59
N GLN A 335 -3.01 -3.46 14.72
CA GLN A 335 -1.92 -2.54 15.05
C GLN A 335 -1.06 -3.15 16.14
N THR A 336 0.24 -2.98 16.04
CA THR A 336 1.19 -3.39 17.08
C THR A 336 2.05 -2.20 17.49
N HIS A 337 2.59 -2.26 18.70
CA HIS A 337 3.47 -1.20 19.15
C HIS A 337 4.90 -1.45 18.63
N VAL A 338 5.50 -0.45 17.96
CA VAL A 338 6.87 -0.51 17.39
C VAL A 338 7.91 -1.10 18.36
N LEU A 339 7.80 -0.77 19.65
CA LEU A 339 8.74 -1.29 20.66
C LEU A 339 8.58 -2.80 20.93
N ILE A 340 7.37 -3.35 20.81
CA ILE A 340 7.11 -4.79 20.96
C ILE A 340 7.73 -5.51 19.75
N GLN A 341 7.44 -5.03 18.54
CA GLN A 341 8.05 -5.59 17.32
C GLN A 341 9.58 -5.55 17.39
N ARG A 342 10.16 -4.43 17.83
CA ARG A 342 11.62 -4.32 17.99
C ARG A 342 12.17 -5.32 19.01
N ALA A 343 11.54 -5.46 20.17
CA ALA A 343 12.02 -6.41 21.18
C ALA A 343 11.99 -7.86 20.69
N ILE A 344 10.96 -8.25 19.95
CA ILE A 344 10.89 -9.57 19.34
C ILE A 344 12.01 -9.72 18.30
N ARG A 345 12.21 -8.73 17.43
CA ARG A 345 13.29 -8.77 16.42
C ARG A 345 14.69 -8.85 17.01
N ASP A 346 14.94 -8.15 18.13
CA ASP A 346 16.23 -8.16 18.80
C ASP A 346 16.56 -9.55 19.41
N ASP A 347 15.54 -10.38 19.67
CA ASP A 347 15.67 -11.75 20.19
C ASP A 347 15.75 -12.82 19.08
N LEU A 348 15.49 -12.47 17.80
CA LEU A 348 15.56 -13.41 16.68
C LEU A 348 17.00 -13.68 16.25
N ASP A 349 17.33 -14.95 16.00
CA ASP A 349 18.54 -15.31 15.25
C ASP A 349 18.36 -15.10 13.74
N VAL A 350 19.47 -15.17 13.00
CA VAL A 350 19.51 -14.91 11.56
C VAL A 350 18.64 -15.90 10.78
N ASP A 351 18.67 -17.18 11.15
CA ASP A 351 17.92 -18.24 10.45
C ASP A 351 16.40 -18.06 10.66
N SER A 352 15.99 -17.68 11.87
CA SER A 352 14.59 -17.41 12.21
C SER A 352 14.09 -16.15 11.51
N LEU A 353 14.92 -15.10 11.44
CA LEU A 353 14.61 -13.89 10.70
C LEU A 353 14.40 -14.19 9.20
N ASP A 354 15.24 -15.04 8.60
CA ASP A 354 15.12 -15.42 7.19
C ASP A 354 13.81 -16.16 6.91
N VAL A 355 13.46 -17.14 7.75
CA VAL A 355 12.19 -17.90 7.62
C VAL A 355 10.99 -16.97 7.81
N LEU A 356 11.00 -16.12 8.83
CA LEU A 356 9.93 -15.17 9.11
C LEU A 356 9.76 -14.16 7.97
N ALA A 357 10.85 -13.61 7.46
CA ALA A 357 10.82 -12.61 6.39
C ALA A 357 10.21 -13.17 5.10
N ARG A 358 10.61 -14.38 4.71
CA ARG A 358 10.05 -15.03 3.51
C ARG A 358 8.58 -15.40 3.72
N THR A 359 8.24 -15.95 4.88
CA THR A 359 6.84 -16.25 5.24
C THR A 359 5.96 -14.99 5.19
N ALA A 360 6.42 -13.88 5.76
CA ALA A 360 5.70 -12.62 5.73
C ALA A 360 5.58 -12.08 4.30
N ALA A 361 6.61 -12.25 3.48
CA ALA A 361 6.58 -11.81 2.09
C ALA A 361 5.59 -12.64 1.24
N ASP A 362 5.56 -13.96 1.45
CA ASP A 362 4.60 -14.87 0.80
C ASP A 362 3.16 -14.57 1.25
N ALA A 363 2.95 -14.34 2.55
CA ALA A 363 1.65 -13.98 3.10
C ALA A 363 1.13 -12.64 2.55
N LEU A 364 1.99 -11.62 2.42
CA LEU A 364 1.63 -10.36 1.77
C LEU A 364 1.29 -10.55 0.29
N LEU A 365 2.08 -11.37 -0.42
CA LEU A 365 1.85 -11.63 -1.84
C LEU A 365 0.53 -12.38 -2.09
N GLU A 366 0.16 -13.33 -1.21
CA GLU A 366 -1.11 -14.07 -1.31
C GLU A 366 -2.33 -13.15 -1.15
N ILE A 367 -2.28 -12.18 -0.23
CA ILE A 367 -3.41 -11.27 0.04
C ILE A 367 -3.44 -10.04 -0.86
N TRP A 368 -2.44 -9.87 -1.73
CA TRP A 368 -2.29 -8.72 -2.62
C TRP A 368 -2.68 -9.10 -4.05
N PRO A 369 -3.94 -8.83 -4.45
CA PRO A 369 -4.40 -9.16 -5.80
C PRO A 369 -3.60 -8.37 -6.85
N GLU A 370 -3.54 -8.89 -8.08
CA GLU A 370 -2.93 -8.20 -9.24
C GLU A 370 -3.57 -6.83 -9.49
N VAL A 371 -4.85 -6.66 -9.12
CA VAL A 371 -5.56 -5.39 -9.17
C VAL A 371 -6.25 -5.18 -7.84
N GLU A 372 -5.81 -4.18 -7.09
CA GLU A 372 -6.42 -3.81 -5.81
C GLU A 372 -7.32 -2.58 -6.03
N PRO A 373 -8.66 -2.74 -6.07
CA PRO A 373 -9.56 -1.63 -6.35
C PRO A 373 -9.60 -0.61 -5.20
N ASP A 374 -9.26 -1.02 -3.98
CA ASP A 374 -9.19 -0.11 -2.83
C ASP A 374 -7.78 0.49 -2.70
N ARG A 375 -7.62 1.76 -3.10
CA ARG A 375 -6.34 2.48 -3.03
C ARG A 375 -5.74 2.54 -1.63
N LEU A 376 -6.56 2.64 -0.59
CA LEU A 376 -6.07 2.67 0.79
C LEU A 376 -5.49 1.31 1.17
N ARG A 377 -6.16 0.23 0.75
CA ARG A 377 -5.67 -1.13 0.93
C ARG A 377 -4.38 -1.38 0.14
N GLU A 378 -4.30 -0.91 -1.09
CA GLU A 378 -3.10 -1.02 -1.91
C GLU A 378 -1.91 -0.27 -1.29
N GLN A 379 -2.12 0.98 -0.85
CA GLN A 379 -1.09 1.75 -0.15
C GLN A 379 -0.63 1.06 1.14
N MET A 380 -1.55 0.49 1.90
CA MET A 380 -1.23 -0.28 3.10
C MET A 380 -0.37 -1.51 2.78
N LEU A 381 -0.72 -2.29 1.75
CA LEU A 381 0.05 -3.47 1.34
C LEU A 381 1.47 -3.06 0.89
N ARG A 382 1.59 -1.99 0.09
CA ARG A 382 2.88 -1.38 -0.27
C ARG A 382 3.69 -1.01 0.97
N ALA A 383 3.09 -0.32 1.92
CA ALA A 383 3.81 0.17 3.09
C ALA A 383 4.28 -0.97 4.01
N ASN A 384 3.51 -2.07 4.13
CA ASN A 384 3.98 -3.29 4.79
C ASN A 384 5.18 -3.92 4.05
N ALA A 385 5.13 -4.01 2.72
CA ALA A 385 6.23 -4.56 1.93
C ALA A 385 7.51 -3.71 2.06
N LEU A 386 7.40 -2.38 2.07
CA LEU A 386 8.54 -1.47 2.26
C LEU A 386 9.20 -1.65 3.63
N VAL A 387 8.43 -1.78 4.72
CA VAL A 387 8.97 -2.06 6.06
C VAL A 387 9.70 -3.41 6.07
N LEU A 388 9.16 -4.41 5.39
CA LEU A 388 9.77 -5.72 5.27
C LEU A 388 11.10 -5.65 4.50
N PHE A 389 11.16 -4.90 3.39
CA PHE A 389 12.40 -4.68 2.63
C PHE A 389 13.45 -3.98 3.47
N GLU A 390 13.09 -3.00 4.30
CA GLU A 390 14.04 -2.33 5.17
C GLU A 390 14.59 -3.25 6.27
N THR A 391 13.75 -4.11 6.82
CA THR A 391 14.04 -4.93 8.00
C THR A 391 14.78 -6.24 7.64
N ALA A 392 14.49 -6.83 6.47
CA ALA A 392 14.98 -8.16 6.07
C ALA A 392 15.58 -8.19 4.65
N ARG A 393 16.49 -7.24 4.36
CA ARG A 393 17.08 -7.02 3.02
C ARG A 393 17.72 -8.27 2.41
N THR A 394 18.61 -8.93 3.16
CA THR A 394 19.36 -10.09 2.65
C THR A 394 18.47 -11.31 2.47
N SER A 395 17.55 -11.53 3.41
CA SER A 395 16.61 -12.65 3.46
C SER A 395 15.67 -12.72 2.25
N LEU A 396 15.37 -11.56 1.66
CA LEU A 396 14.52 -11.44 0.48
C LEU A 396 15.29 -11.45 -0.84
N ILE A 397 16.63 -11.39 -0.81
CA ILE A 397 17.47 -11.49 -2.00
C ILE A 397 17.97 -12.93 -2.19
N GLU A 398 18.33 -13.62 -1.11
CA GLU A 398 18.82 -15.01 -1.14
C GLU A 398 17.77 -16.01 -0.62
N PRO A 399 17.72 -17.24 -1.15
CA PRO A 399 18.53 -17.79 -2.25
C PRO A 399 18.07 -17.31 -3.64
N ARG A 400 16.87 -16.71 -3.72
CA ARG A 400 16.33 -16.03 -4.90
C ARG A 400 15.55 -14.83 -4.44
N THR A 401 15.61 -13.79 -5.26
CA THR A 401 14.92 -12.53 -5.03
C THR A 401 13.42 -12.77 -4.93
N HIS A 402 12.83 -12.28 -3.85
CA HIS A 402 11.43 -12.50 -3.56
C HIS A 402 10.54 -11.72 -4.55
N PRO A 403 9.49 -12.34 -5.13
CA PRO A 403 8.60 -11.68 -6.10
C PRO A 403 7.86 -10.45 -5.56
N LEU A 404 7.73 -10.32 -4.24
CA LEU A 404 7.10 -9.18 -3.59
C LEU A 404 7.74 -7.83 -3.99
N HIS A 405 9.05 -7.80 -4.26
CA HIS A 405 9.71 -6.60 -4.78
C HIS A 405 9.08 -6.13 -6.09
N PHE A 406 8.87 -7.06 -7.02
CA PHE A 406 8.30 -6.76 -8.33
C PHE A 406 6.81 -6.42 -8.22
N ARG A 407 6.03 -7.14 -7.40
CA ARG A 407 4.63 -6.79 -7.16
C ARG A 407 4.48 -5.37 -6.58
N THR A 408 5.37 -4.98 -5.67
CA THR A 408 5.37 -3.63 -5.09
C THR A 408 5.67 -2.57 -6.14
N THR A 409 6.62 -2.82 -7.04
CA THR A 409 6.99 -1.87 -8.10
C THR A 409 5.94 -1.81 -9.20
N ASP A 410 5.32 -2.94 -9.56
CA ASP A 410 4.25 -3.02 -10.53
C ASP A 410 3.03 -2.21 -10.04
N SER A 411 2.65 -2.37 -8.76
CA SER A 411 1.61 -1.55 -8.13
C SER A 411 1.93 -0.04 -8.14
N LEU A 412 3.21 0.35 -8.00
CA LEU A 412 3.59 1.75 -8.11
C LEU A 412 3.48 2.28 -9.55
N VAL A 413 3.85 1.47 -10.54
CA VAL A 413 3.68 1.79 -11.97
C VAL A 413 2.20 1.90 -12.32
N GLU A 414 1.36 0.97 -11.88
CA GLU A 414 -0.10 0.99 -12.05
C GLU A 414 -0.74 2.26 -11.44
N ALA A 415 -0.17 2.77 -10.34
CA ALA A 415 -0.58 4.02 -9.70
C ALA A 415 0.03 5.29 -10.34
N GLY A 416 0.82 5.17 -11.41
CA GLY A 416 1.50 6.29 -12.08
C GLY A 416 2.76 6.80 -11.35
N ASN A 417 3.23 6.11 -10.32
CA ASN A 417 4.38 6.50 -9.50
C ASN A 417 5.70 5.87 -10.02
N HIS A 418 6.00 6.09 -11.29
CA HIS A 418 7.16 5.50 -11.99
C HIS A 418 8.51 5.84 -11.33
N ASP A 419 8.66 7.05 -10.78
CA ASP A 419 9.89 7.48 -10.11
C ASP A 419 10.16 6.69 -8.83
N ALA A 420 9.11 6.43 -8.02
CA ALA A 420 9.21 5.63 -6.82
C ALA A 420 9.54 4.17 -7.15
N ALA A 421 8.88 3.59 -8.16
CA ALA A 421 9.17 2.25 -8.65
C ALA A 421 10.65 2.13 -9.10
N THR A 422 11.11 3.10 -9.88
CA THR A 422 12.50 3.18 -10.38
C THR A 422 13.50 3.30 -9.23
N ALA A 423 13.20 4.09 -8.19
CA ALA A 423 14.06 4.23 -7.02
C ALA A 423 14.24 2.91 -6.26
N ILE A 424 13.14 2.19 -6.00
CA ILE A 424 13.16 0.88 -5.34
C ILE A 424 13.94 -0.14 -6.17
N LEU A 425 13.69 -0.21 -7.48
CA LEU A 425 14.39 -1.15 -8.38
C LEU A 425 15.90 -0.86 -8.47
N ARG A 426 16.30 0.42 -8.47
CA ARG A 426 17.73 0.80 -8.42
C ARG A 426 18.38 0.38 -7.10
N GLN A 427 17.70 0.55 -5.98
CA GLN A 427 18.21 0.10 -4.68
C GLN A 427 18.34 -1.43 -4.65
N LEU A 428 17.30 -2.15 -5.06
CA LEU A 428 17.33 -3.61 -5.15
C LEU A 428 18.47 -4.12 -6.03
N LEU A 429 18.65 -3.52 -7.22
CA LEU A 429 19.73 -3.90 -8.13
C LEU A 429 21.12 -3.66 -7.54
N ALA A 430 21.30 -2.55 -6.80
CA ALA A 430 22.56 -2.26 -6.11
C ALA A 430 22.85 -3.31 -5.02
N GLU A 431 21.83 -3.71 -4.27
CA GLU A 431 21.95 -4.73 -3.23
C GLU A 431 22.22 -6.13 -3.82
N GLN A 432 21.48 -6.54 -4.84
CA GLN A 432 21.70 -7.77 -5.59
C GLN A 432 23.10 -7.82 -6.21
N THR A 433 23.56 -6.72 -6.82
CA THR A 433 24.90 -6.64 -7.41
C THR A 433 25.99 -6.84 -6.34
N ARG A 434 25.77 -6.38 -5.11
CA ARG A 434 26.70 -6.56 -3.99
C ARG A 434 26.71 -7.99 -3.44
N ILE A 435 25.54 -8.65 -3.40
CA ILE A 435 25.36 -9.96 -2.76
C ILE A 435 25.62 -11.10 -3.75
N VAL A 436 24.85 -11.15 -4.84
CA VAL A 436 24.87 -12.25 -5.83
C VAL A 436 25.63 -11.88 -7.12
N GLY A 437 25.91 -10.59 -7.35
CA GLY A 437 26.65 -10.10 -8.51
C GLY A 437 25.77 -9.57 -9.65
N ALA A 438 26.34 -8.71 -10.50
CA ALA A 438 25.62 -8.07 -11.61
C ALA A 438 25.18 -9.06 -12.71
N ASP A 439 25.90 -10.19 -12.84
CA ASP A 439 25.64 -11.22 -13.85
C ASP A 439 24.63 -12.28 -13.39
N HIS A 440 24.10 -12.17 -12.16
CA HIS A 440 23.10 -13.11 -11.64
C HIS A 440 21.74 -12.95 -12.35
N ALA A 441 21.01 -14.05 -12.53
CA ALA A 441 19.71 -14.05 -13.23
C ALA A 441 18.68 -13.09 -12.61
N ASP A 442 18.68 -12.96 -11.28
CA ASP A 442 17.80 -12.01 -10.58
C ASP A 442 18.17 -10.56 -10.88
N SER A 443 19.46 -10.23 -10.96
CA SER A 443 19.95 -8.91 -11.34
C SER A 443 19.51 -8.53 -12.76
N LEU A 444 19.54 -9.50 -13.70
CA LEU A 444 19.00 -9.31 -15.05
C LEU A 444 17.49 -9.09 -15.03
N THR A 445 16.76 -9.82 -14.18
CA THR A 445 15.31 -9.65 -14.00
C THR A 445 14.96 -8.27 -13.45
N THR A 446 15.66 -7.80 -12.42
CA THR A 446 15.47 -6.44 -11.88
C THR A 446 15.78 -5.36 -12.93
N ARG A 447 16.81 -5.56 -13.77
CA ARG A 447 17.12 -4.63 -14.87
C ARG A 447 16.01 -4.56 -15.92
N ARG A 448 15.32 -5.67 -16.19
CA ARG A 448 14.13 -5.67 -17.06
C ARG A 448 13.01 -4.85 -16.44
N HIS A 449 12.63 -5.12 -15.18
CA HIS A 449 11.60 -4.34 -14.48
C HIS A 449 11.95 -2.85 -14.40
N LEU A 450 13.24 -2.52 -14.21
CA LEU A 450 13.71 -1.13 -14.22
C LEU A 450 13.53 -0.48 -15.59
N ALA A 451 13.80 -1.20 -16.68
CA ALA A 451 13.58 -0.69 -18.02
C ALA A 451 12.09 -0.52 -18.33
N ASP A 452 11.24 -1.45 -17.89
CA ASP A 452 9.77 -1.35 -17.98
C ASP A 452 9.25 -0.11 -17.22
N ALA A 453 9.72 0.13 -15.99
CA ALA A 453 9.31 1.30 -15.19
C ALA A 453 9.78 2.64 -15.77
N LEU A 454 10.83 2.65 -16.61
CA LEU A 454 11.32 3.85 -17.28
C LEU A 454 10.52 4.23 -18.54
N GLU A 455 9.71 3.31 -19.08
CA GLU A 455 9.08 3.47 -20.40
C GLU A 455 8.23 4.74 -20.50
N GLU A 456 7.41 5.03 -19.48
CA GLU A 456 6.50 6.19 -19.50
C GLU A 456 7.24 7.53 -19.31
N ASN A 457 8.34 7.53 -18.56
CA ASN A 457 9.10 8.74 -18.24
C ASN A 457 10.17 9.07 -19.29
N ASP A 458 10.90 8.06 -19.77
CA ASP A 458 11.98 8.19 -20.75
C ASP A 458 12.07 6.94 -21.65
N PRO A 459 11.25 6.87 -22.72
CA PRO A 459 11.26 5.75 -23.66
C PRO A 459 12.64 5.51 -24.30
N ARG A 460 13.46 6.57 -24.45
CA ARG A 460 14.80 6.45 -25.06
C ARG A 460 15.76 5.77 -24.11
N GLU A 461 15.75 6.14 -22.84
CA GLU A 461 16.57 5.46 -21.84
C GLU A 461 16.08 4.03 -21.59
N ALA A 462 14.76 3.78 -21.64
CA ALA A 462 14.21 2.42 -21.58
C ALA A 462 14.73 1.55 -22.75
N ALA A 463 14.66 2.04 -23.99
CA ALA A 463 15.23 1.35 -25.16
C ALA A 463 16.74 1.09 -25.02
N ALA A 464 17.50 2.07 -24.53
CA ALA A 464 18.93 1.92 -24.27
C ALA A 464 19.22 0.89 -23.16
N ALA A 465 18.41 0.85 -22.10
CA ALA A 465 18.51 -0.11 -21.02
C ALA A 465 18.26 -1.54 -21.50
N TYR A 466 17.24 -1.75 -22.35
CA TYR A 466 16.99 -3.03 -23.00
C TYR A 466 18.12 -3.47 -23.93
N GLY A 467 18.72 -2.54 -24.69
CA GLY A 467 19.90 -2.82 -25.50
C GLY A 467 21.07 -3.35 -24.65
N ARG A 468 21.40 -2.66 -23.56
CA ARG A 468 22.45 -3.11 -22.62
C ARG A 468 22.10 -4.44 -21.96
N LEU A 469 20.84 -4.65 -21.59
CA LEU A 469 20.36 -5.92 -21.02
C LEU A 469 20.52 -7.06 -22.03
N LEU A 470 20.20 -6.84 -23.31
CA LEU A 470 20.36 -7.84 -24.35
C LEU A 470 21.82 -8.26 -24.53
N ASP A 471 22.75 -7.29 -24.60
CA ASP A 471 24.18 -7.58 -24.72
C ASP A 471 24.68 -8.48 -23.57
N ASP A 472 24.23 -8.19 -22.34
CA ASP A 472 24.57 -9.00 -21.17
C ASP A 472 23.88 -10.38 -21.21
N CYS A 473 22.61 -10.47 -21.59
CA CYS A 473 21.91 -11.75 -21.75
C CYS A 473 22.62 -12.66 -22.76
N VAL A 474 23.04 -12.10 -23.90
CA VAL A 474 23.82 -12.84 -24.92
C VAL A 474 25.16 -13.30 -24.36
N ARG A 475 25.86 -12.44 -23.60
CA ARG A 475 27.16 -12.77 -22.99
C ARG A 475 27.06 -13.84 -21.91
N ILE A 476 26.05 -13.76 -21.03
CA ILE A 476 25.93 -14.59 -19.82
C ILE A 476 25.20 -15.91 -20.11
N MET A 477 24.02 -15.85 -20.74
CA MET A 477 23.14 -17.00 -20.96
C MET A 477 23.26 -17.56 -22.38
N GLY A 478 23.85 -16.80 -23.30
CA GLY A 478 23.95 -17.15 -24.71
C GLY A 478 22.77 -16.63 -25.54
N PRO A 479 22.95 -16.54 -26.87
CA PRO A 479 21.94 -15.98 -27.79
C PRO A 479 20.67 -16.82 -27.94
N GLY A 480 20.72 -18.12 -27.59
CA GLY A 480 19.60 -19.05 -27.71
C GLY A 480 18.83 -19.30 -26.41
N HIS A 481 19.21 -18.65 -25.30
CA HIS A 481 18.48 -18.82 -24.05
C HIS A 481 17.08 -18.19 -24.14
N PRO A 482 16.00 -18.81 -23.63
CA PRO A 482 14.64 -18.27 -23.71
C PRO A 482 14.53 -16.81 -23.24
N TYR A 483 15.19 -16.48 -22.12
CA TYR A 483 15.20 -15.10 -21.60
C TYR A 483 15.91 -14.12 -22.54
N THR A 484 16.98 -14.54 -23.23
CA THR A 484 17.66 -13.71 -24.23
C THR A 484 16.74 -13.45 -25.43
N LEU A 485 15.98 -14.46 -25.87
CA LEU A 485 15.01 -14.32 -26.96
C LEU A 485 13.84 -13.40 -26.60
N VAL A 486 13.33 -13.49 -25.37
CA VAL A 486 12.35 -12.53 -24.82
C VAL A 486 12.95 -11.11 -24.82
N THR A 487 14.18 -10.94 -24.34
CA THR A 487 14.86 -9.64 -24.32
C THR A 487 15.06 -9.08 -25.73
N ARG A 488 15.40 -9.93 -26.72
CA ARG A 488 15.47 -9.55 -28.15
C ARG A 488 14.13 -9.04 -28.65
N CYS A 489 13.03 -9.72 -28.31
CA CYS A 489 11.68 -9.29 -28.69
C CYS A 489 11.40 -7.88 -28.17
N GLU A 490 11.70 -7.61 -26.89
CA GLU A 490 11.50 -6.29 -26.27
C GLU A 490 12.38 -5.19 -26.91
N VAL A 491 13.62 -5.52 -27.28
CA VAL A 491 14.51 -4.60 -28.02
C VAL A 491 13.96 -4.28 -29.41
N VAL A 492 13.44 -5.29 -30.13
CA VAL A 492 12.86 -5.06 -31.46
C VAL A 492 11.62 -4.17 -31.36
N LYS A 493 10.72 -4.40 -30.38
CA LYS A 493 9.53 -3.57 -30.17
C LYS A 493 9.88 -2.09 -29.94
N ARG A 494 10.85 -1.81 -29.07
CA ARG A 494 11.20 -0.43 -28.66
C ARG A 494 12.03 0.34 -29.68
N ASN A 495 12.81 -0.36 -30.49
CA ASN A 495 13.57 0.26 -31.59
C ASN A 495 12.78 0.30 -32.90
N ALA A 496 11.54 -0.18 -32.90
CA ALA A 496 10.73 -0.18 -34.08
C ALA A 496 10.28 1.24 -34.42
N ASP A 497 10.36 1.56 -35.70
CA ASP A 497 9.92 2.83 -36.24
C ASP A 497 8.54 2.63 -36.87
N HIS A 498 7.52 3.21 -36.26
CA HIS A 498 6.14 3.12 -36.76
C HIS A 498 5.97 3.81 -38.11
N ASP A 499 6.85 4.76 -38.48
CA ASP A 499 6.85 5.36 -39.82
C ASP A 499 7.43 4.41 -40.89
N TYR A 500 8.19 3.39 -40.48
CA TYR A 500 8.86 2.42 -41.36
C TYR A 500 8.72 0.97 -40.85
N PRO A 501 7.49 0.42 -40.78
CA PRO A 501 7.20 -0.86 -40.15
C PRO A 501 7.90 -2.06 -40.81
N GLN A 502 8.32 -1.95 -42.08
CA GLN A 502 9.05 -3.00 -42.79
C GLN A 502 10.37 -3.39 -42.12
N HIS A 503 11.05 -2.46 -41.44
CA HIS A 503 12.28 -2.78 -40.72
C HIS A 503 11.99 -3.61 -39.47
N ALA A 504 10.90 -3.29 -38.75
CA ALA A 504 10.46 -4.04 -37.58
C ALA A 504 10.01 -5.45 -38.00
N LEU A 505 9.19 -5.56 -39.05
CA LEU A 505 8.74 -6.83 -39.61
C LEU A 505 9.92 -7.75 -39.95
N ALA A 506 10.92 -7.27 -40.68
CA ALA A 506 12.10 -8.07 -41.02
C ALA A 506 12.86 -8.58 -39.78
N ARG A 507 12.95 -7.78 -38.72
CA ARG A 507 13.59 -8.17 -37.45
C ARG A 507 12.77 -9.18 -36.66
N PHE A 508 11.44 -9.05 -36.64
CA PHE A 508 10.56 -10.03 -36.03
C PHE A 508 10.55 -11.35 -36.79
N GLU A 509 10.60 -11.34 -38.12
CA GLU A 509 10.73 -12.55 -38.95
C GLU A 509 12.05 -13.29 -38.66
N GLU A 510 13.17 -12.56 -38.58
CA GLU A 510 14.47 -13.11 -38.19
C GLU A 510 14.40 -13.76 -36.80
N LEU A 511 13.87 -13.03 -35.81
CA LEU A 511 13.71 -13.51 -34.44
C LEU A 511 12.78 -14.73 -34.35
N LEU A 512 11.67 -14.72 -35.09
CA LEU A 512 10.72 -15.84 -35.13
C LEU A 512 11.38 -17.10 -35.72
N GLY A 513 12.20 -16.94 -36.76
CA GLY A 513 12.99 -18.03 -37.35
C GLY A 513 13.94 -18.65 -36.31
N ASP A 514 14.63 -17.81 -35.53
CA ASP A 514 15.47 -18.26 -34.43
C ASP A 514 14.67 -18.99 -33.34
N CYS A 515 13.57 -18.41 -32.86
CA CYS A 515 12.71 -19.02 -31.83
C CYS A 515 12.17 -20.38 -32.27
N ARG A 516 11.65 -20.49 -33.51
CA ARG A 516 11.16 -21.75 -34.09
C ARG A 516 12.24 -22.82 -34.15
N ARG A 517 13.47 -22.44 -34.49
CA ARG A 517 14.61 -23.36 -34.58
C ARG A 517 15.12 -23.82 -33.21
N ILE A 518 15.11 -22.93 -32.21
CA ILE A 518 15.74 -23.16 -30.90
C ILE A 518 14.74 -23.75 -29.90
N LEU A 519 13.55 -23.17 -29.79
CA LEU A 519 12.54 -23.52 -28.79
C LEU A 519 11.43 -24.42 -29.38
N GLY A 520 11.22 -24.33 -30.70
CA GLY A 520 10.14 -25.02 -31.39
C GLY A 520 8.96 -24.09 -31.71
N PRO A 521 8.07 -24.49 -32.62
CA PRO A 521 6.98 -23.65 -33.12
C PRO A 521 5.87 -23.37 -32.10
N ASP A 522 5.63 -24.31 -31.18
CA ASP A 522 4.56 -24.22 -30.16
C ASP A 522 5.06 -23.71 -28.79
N ASP A 523 6.34 -23.30 -28.68
CA ASP A 523 6.88 -22.75 -27.44
C ASP A 523 6.24 -21.39 -27.10
N PRO A 524 5.94 -21.08 -25.83
CA PRO A 524 5.30 -19.83 -25.43
C PRO A 524 6.04 -18.56 -25.90
N VAL A 525 7.38 -18.57 -25.92
CA VAL A 525 8.18 -17.45 -26.41
C VAL A 525 8.05 -17.32 -27.93
N THR A 526 8.06 -18.43 -28.66
CA THR A 526 7.85 -18.44 -30.12
C THR A 526 6.47 -17.90 -30.47
N LEU A 527 5.42 -18.34 -29.77
CA LEU A 527 4.05 -17.84 -29.96
C LEU A 527 3.95 -16.34 -29.63
N GLY A 528 4.61 -15.88 -28.55
CA GLY A 528 4.67 -14.47 -28.20
C GLY A 528 5.33 -13.59 -29.28
N VAL A 529 6.43 -14.06 -29.89
CA VAL A 529 7.07 -13.37 -31.02
C VAL A 529 6.18 -13.39 -32.26
N HIS A 530 5.48 -14.50 -32.53
CA HIS A 530 4.56 -14.61 -33.66
C HIS A 530 3.36 -13.66 -33.52
N ALA A 531 2.79 -13.55 -32.32
CA ALA A 531 1.74 -12.59 -31.99
C ALA A 531 2.22 -11.14 -32.10
N ALA A 532 3.47 -10.84 -31.73
CA ALA A 532 4.06 -9.52 -31.93
C ALA A 532 4.20 -9.19 -33.42
N LEU A 533 4.65 -10.15 -34.25
CA LEU A 533 4.69 -9.98 -35.70
C LEU A 533 3.31 -9.67 -36.29
N ALA A 534 2.25 -10.32 -35.79
CA ALA A 534 0.87 -10.02 -36.21
C ALA A 534 0.44 -8.59 -35.90
N ASN A 535 0.77 -8.05 -34.71
CA ASN A 535 0.51 -6.63 -34.40
C ASN A 535 1.19 -5.72 -35.45
N TRP A 536 2.46 -5.98 -35.77
CA TRP A 536 3.19 -5.19 -36.77
C TRP A 536 2.65 -5.31 -38.19
N HIS A 537 2.10 -6.48 -38.55
CA HIS A 537 1.36 -6.60 -39.80
C HIS A 537 0.10 -5.74 -39.78
N GLY A 538 -0.63 -5.68 -38.66
CA GLY A 538 -1.77 -4.78 -38.46
C GLY A 538 -1.39 -3.31 -38.62
N ASP A 539 -0.36 -2.85 -37.91
CA ASP A 539 0.14 -1.47 -37.99
C ASP A 539 0.57 -1.08 -39.42
N ALA A 540 1.12 -2.04 -40.18
CA ALA A 540 1.48 -1.86 -41.58
C ALA A 540 0.29 -1.94 -42.55
N GLY A 541 -0.93 -2.16 -42.06
CA GLY A 541 -2.16 -2.32 -42.86
C GLY A 541 -2.30 -3.68 -43.54
N HIS A 542 -1.44 -4.66 -43.22
CA HIS A 542 -1.49 -6.04 -43.74
C HIS A 542 -2.48 -6.91 -42.93
N PHE A 543 -3.74 -6.48 -42.84
CA PHE A 543 -4.73 -7.10 -41.95
C PHE A 543 -4.99 -8.59 -42.22
N ASP A 544 -4.97 -9.03 -43.49
CA ASP A 544 -5.15 -10.44 -43.83
C ASP A 544 -4.06 -11.34 -43.23
N MET A 545 -2.80 -10.89 -43.31
CA MET A 545 -1.64 -11.58 -42.72
C MET A 545 -1.73 -11.60 -41.19
N ALA A 546 -2.06 -10.46 -40.58
CA ALA A 546 -2.23 -10.36 -39.13
C ALA A 546 -3.32 -11.31 -38.63
N ASN A 547 -4.45 -11.38 -39.34
CA ASN A 547 -5.59 -12.24 -39.03
C ASN A 547 -5.23 -13.73 -39.14
N GLU A 548 -4.52 -14.14 -40.19
CA GLU A 548 -4.03 -15.51 -40.34
C GLU A 548 -3.10 -15.90 -39.19
N VAL A 549 -2.09 -15.08 -38.91
CA VAL A 549 -1.14 -15.33 -37.81
C VAL A 549 -1.86 -15.42 -36.47
N TYR A 550 -2.77 -14.49 -36.16
CA TYR A 550 -3.51 -14.54 -34.90
C TYR A 550 -4.40 -15.77 -34.76
N ARG A 551 -5.01 -16.26 -35.85
CA ARG A 551 -5.77 -17.53 -35.82
C ARG A 551 -4.87 -18.72 -35.53
N GLU A 552 -3.68 -18.77 -36.13
CA GLU A 552 -2.70 -19.84 -35.86
C GLU A 552 -2.23 -19.82 -34.41
N VAL A 553 -1.85 -18.64 -33.90
CA VAL A 553 -1.40 -18.46 -32.50
C VAL A 553 -2.54 -18.82 -31.55
N LEU A 554 -3.75 -18.32 -31.78
CA LEU A 554 -4.91 -18.61 -30.94
C LEU A 554 -5.21 -20.12 -30.89
N ALA A 555 -5.10 -20.82 -32.03
CA ALA A 555 -5.30 -22.25 -32.08
C ALA A 555 -4.22 -23.02 -31.30
N ALA A 556 -2.96 -22.57 -31.35
CA ALA A 556 -1.87 -23.16 -30.58
C ALA A 556 -2.03 -22.91 -29.06
N GLU A 557 -2.29 -21.66 -28.67
CA GLU A 557 -2.49 -21.26 -27.27
C GLU A 557 -3.71 -21.94 -26.65
N THR A 558 -4.82 -22.06 -27.41
CA THR A 558 -6.01 -22.79 -26.95
C THR A 558 -5.70 -24.26 -26.67
N ARG A 559 -4.86 -24.91 -27.49
CA ARG A 559 -4.43 -26.30 -27.25
C ARG A 559 -3.48 -26.41 -26.05
N LEU A 560 -2.58 -25.45 -25.88
CA LEU A 560 -1.50 -25.53 -24.88
C LEU A 560 -1.95 -25.10 -23.49
N PHE A 561 -2.72 -24.02 -23.39
CA PHE A 561 -3.12 -23.39 -22.13
C PHE A 561 -4.62 -23.46 -21.85
N GLY A 562 -5.43 -23.72 -22.87
CA GLY A 562 -6.88 -23.67 -22.79
C GLY A 562 -7.46 -22.29 -23.20
N PRO A 563 -8.79 -22.23 -23.41
CA PRO A 563 -9.48 -21.03 -23.89
C PRO A 563 -9.50 -19.88 -22.87
N ASP A 564 -9.55 -20.21 -21.57
CA ASP A 564 -9.66 -19.24 -20.48
C ASP A 564 -8.31 -18.67 -20.02
N HIS A 565 -7.20 -19.14 -20.61
CA HIS A 565 -5.88 -18.70 -20.20
C HIS A 565 -5.65 -17.22 -20.57
N PRO A 566 -5.01 -16.41 -19.70
CA PRO A 566 -4.78 -14.99 -19.93
C PRO A 566 -4.15 -14.64 -21.29
N THR A 567 -3.18 -15.44 -21.73
CA THR A 567 -2.53 -15.25 -23.03
C THR A 567 -3.49 -15.53 -24.18
N THR A 568 -4.28 -16.60 -24.12
CA THR A 568 -5.26 -16.99 -25.14
C THR A 568 -6.34 -15.91 -25.31
N LEU A 569 -6.87 -15.40 -24.19
CA LEU A 569 -7.85 -14.31 -24.20
C LEU A 569 -7.27 -13.03 -24.81
N ARG A 570 -6.01 -12.70 -24.51
CA ARG A 570 -5.32 -11.54 -25.10
C ARG A 570 -5.17 -11.67 -26.61
N THR A 571 -4.75 -12.85 -27.08
CA THR A 571 -4.64 -13.14 -28.52
C THR A 571 -6.01 -13.04 -29.20
N ARG A 572 -7.08 -13.51 -28.55
CA ARG A 572 -8.45 -13.36 -29.04
C ARG A 572 -8.89 -11.89 -29.11
N ASN A 573 -8.58 -11.08 -28.10
CA ASN A 573 -8.85 -9.63 -28.13
C ASN A 573 -8.15 -8.98 -29.33
N ASN A 574 -6.86 -9.22 -29.52
CA ASN A 574 -6.11 -8.63 -30.62
C ASN A 574 -6.62 -9.09 -31.99
N LEU A 575 -7.02 -10.37 -32.11
CA LEU A 575 -7.66 -10.88 -33.31
C LEU A 575 -8.96 -10.12 -33.64
N LEU A 576 -9.80 -9.85 -32.64
CA LEU A 576 -11.03 -9.06 -32.84
C LEU A 576 -10.73 -7.63 -33.25
N CYS A 577 -9.72 -6.98 -32.65
CA CYS A 577 -9.27 -5.64 -33.05
C CYS A 577 -8.84 -5.61 -34.52
N ILE A 578 -7.96 -6.54 -34.95
CA ILE A 578 -7.53 -6.63 -36.36
C ILE A 578 -8.71 -6.85 -37.31
N GLN A 579 -9.67 -7.68 -36.90
CA GLN A 579 -10.85 -7.93 -37.73
C GLN A 579 -11.75 -6.69 -37.83
N GLN A 580 -11.90 -5.92 -36.74
CA GLN A 580 -12.62 -4.66 -36.73
C GLN A 580 -11.93 -3.63 -37.65
N ASP A 581 -10.62 -3.41 -37.49
CA ASP A 581 -9.84 -2.45 -38.28
C ASP A 581 -9.83 -2.77 -39.78
N SER A 582 -9.90 -4.06 -40.14
CA SER A 582 -9.99 -4.50 -41.53
C SER A 582 -11.34 -4.22 -42.21
N GLY A 583 -12.35 -3.78 -41.45
CA GLY A 583 -13.71 -3.56 -41.95
C GLY A 583 -14.44 -4.85 -42.34
N MET A 584 -13.99 -6.00 -41.82
CA MET A 584 -14.66 -7.29 -42.05
C MET A 584 -16.08 -7.24 -41.47
N PRO A 585 -17.09 -7.78 -42.17
CA PRO A 585 -18.47 -7.80 -41.70
C PRO A 585 -18.62 -8.84 -40.57
N LEU A 586 -18.17 -8.47 -39.38
CA LEU A 586 -18.50 -9.15 -38.13
C LEU A 586 -19.60 -8.35 -37.44
N ASP A 587 -20.45 -9.05 -36.70
CA ASP A 587 -21.10 -8.40 -35.56
C ASP A 587 -20.05 -8.28 -34.44
N GLY A 588 -19.06 -7.41 -34.65
CA GLY A 588 -17.92 -7.23 -33.75
C GLY A 588 -18.37 -6.90 -32.32
N SER A 589 -19.52 -6.24 -32.19
CA SER A 589 -20.18 -5.97 -30.91
C SER A 589 -20.57 -7.24 -30.16
N VAL A 590 -21.00 -8.31 -30.85
CA VAL A 590 -21.34 -9.60 -30.23
C VAL A 590 -20.08 -10.31 -29.77
N SER A 591 -19.05 -10.38 -30.63
CA SER A 591 -17.80 -11.08 -30.28
C SER A 591 -17.04 -10.38 -29.13
N PHE A 592 -17.00 -9.05 -29.11
CA PHE A 592 -16.43 -8.32 -27.98
C PHE A 592 -17.28 -8.47 -26.71
N ARG A 593 -18.61 -8.56 -26.81
CA ARG A 593 -19.48 -8.80 -25.64
C ARG A 593 -19.21 -10.15 -25.00
N GLU A 594 -19.12 -11.22 -25.80
CA GLU A 594 -18.71 -12.55 -25.32
C GLU A 594 -17.34 -12.51 -24.66
N LEU A 595 -16.38 -11.81 -25.27
CA LEU A 595 -15.03 -11.69 -24.72
C LEU A 595 -15.02 -10.90 -23.40
N VAL A 596 -15.83 -9.84 -23.26
CA VAL A 596 -15.99 -9.12 -21.99
C VAL A 596 -16.56 -10.04 -20.91
N GLU A 597 -17.53 -10.89 -21.21
CA GLU A 597 -18.07 -11.86 -20.25
C GLU A 597 -17.01 -12.87 -19.80
N GLU A 598 -16.18 -13.34 -20.74
CA GLU A 598 -15.05 -14.24 -20.45
C GLU A 598 -13.99 -13.55 -19.57
N TYR A 599 -13.54 -12.35 -19.92
CA TYR A 599 -12.61 -11.56 -19.12
C TYR A 599 -13.17 -11.24 -17.73
N THR A 600 -14.45 -10.90 -17.64
CA THR A 600 -15.13 -10.64 -16.36
C THR A 600 -15.18 -11.90 -15.51
N ARG A 601 -15.40 -13.07 -16.10
CA ARG A 601 -15.39 -14.35 -15.37
C ARG A 601 -14.00 -14.75 -14.89
N VAL A 602 -12.96 -14.51 -15.69
CA VAL A 602 -11.59 -14.94 -15.37
C VAL A 602 -10.88 -13.96 -14.42
N PHE A 603 -11.01 -12.65 -14.65
CA PHE A 603 -10.26 -11.63 -13.91
C PHE A 603 -11.13 -10.72 -13.04
N GLY A 604 -12.46 -10.77 -13.21
CA GLY A 604 -13.36 -9.80 -12.62
C GLY A 604 -13.60 -8.56 -13.50
N PRO A 605 -14.63 -7.75 -13.15
CA PRO A 605 -15.06 -6.60 -13.94
C PRO A 605 -14.07 -5.42 -13.92
N ASP A 606 -13.27 -5.32 -12.86
CA ASP A 606 -12.39 -4.16 -12.58
C ASP A 606 -10.96 -4.36 -13.10
N HIS A 607 -10.65 -5.54 -13.64
CA HIS A 607 -9.30 -5.82 -14.11
C HIS A 607 -8.96 -4.96 -15.35
N PRO A 608 -7.73 -4.41 -15.48
CA PRO A 608 -7.35 -3.52 -16.59
C PRO A 608 -7.68 -4.12 -17.96
N ARG A 609 -7.42 -5.42 -18.17
CA ARG A 609 -7.73 -6.10 -19.43
C ARG A 609 -9.24 -6.24 -19.69
N THR A 610 -10.06 -6.38 -18.64
CA THR A 610 -11.52 -6.40 -18.78
C THR A 610 -12.02 -5.02 -19.19
N LEU A 611 -11.50 -3.97 -18.55
CA LEU A 611 -11.82 -2.58 -18.86
C LEU A 611 -11.38 -2.20 -20.29
N ALA A 612 -10.18 -2.61 -20.72
CA ALA A 612 -9.70 -2.40 -22.09
C ALA A 612 -10.59 -3.11 -23.14
N THR A 613 -10.99 -4.35 -22.87
CA THR A 613 -11.92 -5.08 -23.75
C THR A 613 -13.30 -4.40 -23.81
N ARG A 614 -13.78 -3.84 -22.70
CA ARG A 614 -15.02 -3.03 -22.66
C ARG A 614 -14.89 -1.75 -23.48
N ALA A 615 -13.72 -1.12 -23.51
CA ALA A 615 -13.46 0.02 -24.38
C ALA A 615 -13.60 -0.39 -25.85
N ASN A 616 -12.95 -1.48 -26.25
CA ASN A 616 -13.05 -2.02 -27.61
C ASN A 616 -14.50 -2.34 -27.99
N LEU A 617 -15.28 -2.91 -27.06
CA LEU A 617 -16.72 -3.14 -27.24
C LEU A 617 -17.48 -1.82 -27.49
N ALA A 618 -17.21 -0.76 -26.73
CA ALA A 618 -17.87 0.54 -26.92
C ALA A 618 -17.59 1.12 -28.31
N PHE A 619 -16.35 1.00 -28.80
CA PHE A 619 -15.99 1.38 -30.17
C PHE A 619 -16.73 0.53 -31.21
N ALA A 620 -16.76 -0.80 -31.03
CA ALA A 620 -17.46 -1.71 -31.93
C ALA A 620 -18.96 -1.42 -32.06
N ILE A 621 -19.61 -1.05 -30.94
CA ILE A 621 -21.03 -0.65 -30.92
C ILE A 621 -21.25 0.60 -31.77
N GLY A 622 -20.38 1.60 -31.63
CA GLY A 622 -20.49 2.85 -32.38
C GLY A 622 -20.22 2.66 -33.88
N GLU A 623 -19.26 1.83 -34.26
CA GLU A 623 -18.98 1.47 -35.66
C GLU A 623 -20.12 0.67 -36.30
N ALA A 624 -20.82 -0.15 -35.52
CA ALA A 624 -22.05 -0.82 -35.94
C ALA A 624 -23.25 0.15 -36.14
N GLY A 625 -23.08 1.43 -35.79
CA GLY A 625 -24.04 2.51 -36.02
C GLY A 625 -24.85 2.93 -34.78
N ASP A 626 -24.65 2.29 -33.63
CA ASP A 626 -25.28 2.67 -32.37
C ASP A 626 -24.41 3.68 -31.59
N VAL A 627 -24.39 4.91 -32.09
CA VAL A 627 -23.59 6.01 -31.50
C VAL A 627 -24.05 6.40 -30.09
N GLU A 628 -25.33 6.21 -29.76
CA GLU A 628 -25.87 6.48 -28.42
C GLU A 628 -25.40 5.41 -27.43
N GLY A 629 -25.52 4.13 -27.79
CA GLY A 629 -25.02 3.02 -26.98
C GLY A 629 -23.50 3.08 -26.76
N ALA A 630 -22.73 3.53 -27.75
CA ALA A 630 -21.29 3.75 -27.60
C ALA A 630 -20.97 4.85 -26.57
N ALA A 631 -21.68 5.98 -26.60
CA ALA A 631 -21.50 7.06 -25.64
C ALA A 631 -21.84 6.62 -24.20
N ASP A 632 -22.97 5.91 -24.02
CA ASP A 632 -23.38 5.37 -22.71
C ASP A 632 -22.36 4.36 -22.16
N ALA A 633 -21.82 3.50 -23.02
CA ALA A 633 -20.78 2.55 -22.65
C ALA A 633 -19.47 3.25 -22.25
N CYS A 634 -19.04 4.27 -23.01
CA CYS A 634 -17.88 5.09 -22.68
C CYS A 634 -18.05 5.86 -21.37
N GLN A 635 -19.24 6.39 -21.08
CA GLN A 635 -19.51 7.09 -19.81
C GLN A 635 -19.40 6.13 -18.62
N THR A 636 -20.03 4.95 -18.71
CA THR A 636 -19.95 3.94 -17.65
C THR A 636 -18.51 3.49 -17.42
N LEU A 637 -17.76 3.28 -18.50
CA LEU A 637 -16.37 2.84 -18.43
C LEU A 637 -15.43 3.95 -17.91
N LEU A 638 -15.72 5.21 -18.19
CA LEU A 638 -14.98 6.35 -17.63
C LEU A 638 -15.06 6.37 -16.10
N ASP A 639 -16.26 6.15 -15.55
CA ASP A 639 -16.49 6.13 -14.11
C ASP A 639 -15.76 4.93 -13.46
N ASP A 640 -15.78 3.76 -14.11
CA ASP A 640 -15.03 2.58 -13.66
C ASP A 640 -13.51 2.80 -13.71
N TYR A 641 -12.97 3.35 -14.80
CA TYR A 641 -11.55 3.66 -14.89
C TYR A 641 -11.10 4.69 -13.84
N ALA A 642 -11.90 5.74 -13.61
CA ALA A 642 -11.59 6.76 -12.61
C ALA A 642 -11.63 6.21 -11.18
N ARG A 643 -12.55 5.27 -10.91
CA ARG A 643 -12.62 4.54 -9.63
C ARG A 643 -11.40 3.65 -9.43
N VAL A 644 -11.05 2.81 -10.41
CA VAL A 644 -9.95 1.84 -10.30
C VAL A 644 -8.59 2.52 -10.27
N PHE A 645 -8.20 3.25 -11.32
CA PHE A 645 -6.83 3.76 -11.47
C PHE A 645 -6.63 5.19 -10.95
N GLY A 646 -7.70 5.96 -10.85
CA GLY A 646 -7.62 7.38 -10.52
C GLY A 646 -7.81 8.26 -11.72
N ALA A 647 -8.33 9.45 -11.46
CA ALA A 647 -8.83 10.32 -12.52
C ALA A 647 -7.73 10.92 -13.40
N ASP A 648 -6.48 10.84 -12.97
CA ASP A 648 -5.29 11.30 -13.70
C ASP A 648 -4.63 10.19 -14.54
N HIS A 649 -5.09 8.94 -14.42
CA HIS A 649 -4.54 7.82 -15.18
C HIS A 649 -4.77 8.03 -16.68
N PHE A 650 -3.78 7.65 -17.50
CA PHE A 650 -3.80 7.84 -18.96
C PHE A 650 -5.10 7.32 -19.61
N GLU A 651 -5.53 6.12 -19.24
CA GLU A 651 -6.77 5.50 -19.76
C GLU A 651 -8.04 6.32 -19.46
N VAL A 652 -8.09 7.03 -18.32
CA VAL A 652 -9.22 7.92 -18.01
C VAL A 652 -9.25 9.08 -18.99
N VAL A 653 -8.09 9.66 -19.32
CA VAL A 653 -7.98 10.75 -20.29
C VAL A 653 -8.40 10.28 -21.68
N VAL A 654 -7.93 9.11 -22.12
CA VAL A 654 -8.32 8.48 -23.39
C VAL A 654 -9.84 8.27 -23.43
N MET A 655 -10.44 7.75 -22.35
CA MET A 655 -11.87 7.50 -22.31
C MET A 655 -12.71 8.80 -22.35
N ARG A 656 -12.24 9.90 -21.76
CA ARG A 656 -12.91 11.23 -21.90
C ARG A 656 -12.91 11.70 -23.36
N LEU A 657 -11.81 11.47 -24.08
CA LEU A 657 -11.72 11.81 -25.50
C LEU A 657 -12.67 10.94 -26.33
N ALA A 658 -12.72 9.63 -26.06
CA ALA A 658 -13.64 8.70 -26.72
C ALA A 658 -15.11 9.09 -26.48
N LEU A 659 -15.48 9.41 -25.24
CA LEU A 659 -16.83 9.87 -24.91
C LEU A 659 -17.20 11.17 -25.66
N SER A 660 -16.27 12.13 -25.69
CA SER A 660 -16.47 13.39 -26.43
C SER A 660 -16.64 13.15 -27.92
N TYR A 661 -15.87 12.22 -28.48
CA TYR A 661 -16.00 11.79 -29.88
C TYR A 661 -17.39 11.22 -30.16
N TRP A 662 -17.89 10.29 -29.35
CA TRP A 662 -19.21 9.69 -29.57
C TRP A 662 -20.35 10.69 -29.36
N HIS A 663 -20.29 11.56 -28.34
CA HIS A 663 -21.28 12.63 -28.17
C HIS A 663 -21.39 13.55 -29.39
N ALA A 664 -20.25 13.92 -30.01
CA ALA A 664 -20.28 14.72 -31.24
C ALA A 664 -21.00 14.00 -32.40
N HIS A 665 -20.88 12.67 -32.47
CA HIS A 665 -21.58 11.84 -33.45
C HIS A 665 -23.07 11.71 -33.14
N VAL A 666 -23.47 11.59 -31.86
CA VAL A 666 -24.87 11.65 -31.44
C VAL A 666 -25.50 12.98 -31.86
N ASP A 667 -24.84 14.11 -31.58
CA ASP A 667 -25.32 15.45 -31.96
C ASP A 667 -25.45 15.62 -33.49
N ALA A 668 -24.56 15.00 -34.27
CA ALA A 668 -24.63 15.00 -35.73
C ALA A 668 -25.82 14.14 -36.24
N ALA A 669 -26.04 12.96 -35.64
CA ALA A 669 -27.15 12.09 -35.96
C ALA A 669 -28.52 12.72 -35.62
N CYS A 670 -28.61 13.44 -34.50
CA CYS A 670 -29.81 14.19 -34.12
C CYS A 670 -30.11 15.34 -35.10
N ARG A 671 -29.08 16.08 -35.55
CA ARG A 671 -29.22 17.17 -36.53
C ARG A 671 -29.70 16.67 -37.89
N THR A 672 -29.24 15.50 -38.35
CA THR A 672 -29.70 14.91 -39.61
C THR A 672 -31.14 14.40 -39.51
N LYS A 673 -31.52 13.73 -38.41
CA LYS A 673 -32.92 13.31 -38.15
C LYS A 673 -33.89 14.50 -38.06
N GLY A 674 -33.51 15.59 -37.40
CA GLY A 674 -34.32 16.82 -37.29
C GLY A 674 -34.44 17.65 -38.59
N SER A 675 -33.69 17.30 -39.64
CA SER A 675 -33.70 17.98 -40.94
C SER A 675 -34.49 17.24 -42.04
N SER A 676 -35.20 16.15 -41.70
CA SER A 676 -36.16 15.55 -42.62
C SER A 676 -37.36 16.48 -42.82
N PRO A 677 -37.66 16.94 -44.06
CA PRO A 677 -38.81 17.78 -44.29
C PRO A 677 -40.07 16.94 -44.15
N GLU A 678 -40.96 17.33 -43.23
CA GLU A 678 -42.36 16.94 -43.27
C GLU A 678 -42.88 17.19 -44.70
N ARG A 679 -43.32 16.13 -45.38
CA ARG A 679 -44.05 16.20 -46.65
C ARG A 679 -45.49 15.77 -46.43
#